data_AF-A0AAW1HK52-F1
#
_entry.id   AF-A0AAW1HK52-F1
#
_cell.length_a   1.000
_cell.length_b   1.000
_cell.length_c   1.000
_cell.angle_alpha   90.00
_cell.angle_beta   90.00
_cell.angle_gamma   90.00
#
_symmetry.space_group_name_H-M   'P 1'
#
loop_
_entity.id
_entity.type
_entity.pdbx_description
1 polymer ?
#
loop_
_entity_poly.entity_id
_entity_poly.type
_entity_poly.pdbx_seq_one_letter_code
_entity_poly.pdbx_strand_id
1 'polypeptide(L)'
;MATMTIQYRESSSGSSGGRGGGGGRMNNHTAAASTADAGKYVRYTAEQVEALERVYAECPKPSSFRRQQLIRECPILSNIESKQIKVWFQNRRCREKQKKESSQLQTVNRKLAAMNKLLMEENDRLQKQVSQLVNENGFMRQQLHTAPTVATDGSCESVVTTSQHSRKDSNNPAGLLAIAEETLAEFLSKATGTAVDWVQMPGMKPGPDSVGIFAISHRCSGVAARACGLVSLEPSKIAEILKDRPSWFRDCRSLEVFTMFPAGNGGTIELIYTQIYAPTTLAPARDFWTLRYSTTLENGSVVVCERSLSGSGPNTPMPQFIRAEMLPSGYLIRPCEGGGSIIHIVDHLNLEAWSVPEVLRPLYQSSKVVAQKMTIAALRYIRQIAQETSGEVVYGLGRQPAVLRTFSQRLSRGFNDAINGFGDDGWTLLNCDGAEDVIIACNSAKSFITSLNGANSLPVIGGVLCAKASMLLQNVSPAVLIRFLREHRSEWADFSVDAYSAAALKANAYAFPGMRTTRFTGSHIIMPLGHTIEHEEMLEVIRLEGHSVTPEDAYMSRDIHLLQICGGIDENAVGACSELVFAPIDEMFPDDAPLLPSGFRIIPLDSKPENGTNRTLDLTSSLDVGPSTNQGASNTTTYSTRSVLTIAFQLPFESNLQENVATMARQYVRSVIASVQRVAMAITPSGLAPAVGPKLSPGSPEALTLAHWICRSYSYHMGTELLRTSAAVDDTVLKHLWHHQDAILCCSLKSLPVLIFANQAGLDMLETTLVALQDVSLDKLFDDSGRKSLCAEFPKIMQQGFACLPAGICMSTMGRHVSFDQAIAWKVFAADETTVHCLAFTFVNWSFV
;
A
#
# COMPACT_ATOMS: atom_id res chain seq x y z
N MET A 1 -15.54 40.89 -23.89
CA MET A 1 -15.39 40.53 -25.32
C MET A 1 -13.93 40.64 -25.69
N ALA A 2 -13.24 39.51 -25.90
CA ALA A 2 -11.84 39.50 -26.31
C ALA A 2 -11.68 38.52 -27.47
N THR A 3 -11.34 39.04 -28.64
CA THR A 3 -11.17 38.31 -29.90
C THR A 3 -9.87 37.51 -29.85
N MET A 4 -9.95 36.18 -29.79
CA MET A 4 -8.77 35.30 -29.70
C MET A 4 -8.14 35.08 -31.08
N THR A 5 -6.85 35.37 -31.23
CA THR A 5 -6.04 35.08 -32.44
C THR A 5 -4.98 34.05 -32.07
N ILE A 6 -4.83 32.96 -32.84
CA ILE A 6 -3.99 31.78 -32.51
C ILE A 6 -2.87 31.60 -33.55
N GLN A 7 -1.61 31.89 -33.19
CA GLN A 7 -0.45 31.69 -34.07
C GLN A 7 -0.16 30.21 -34.37
N TYR A 8 0.16 29.92 -35.63
CA TYR A 8 0.70 28.64 -36.11
C TYR A 8 2.24 28.70 -36.03
N ARG A 9 2.89 27.77 -35.32
CA ARG A 9 4.33 27.52 -35.46
C ARG A 9 4.51 26.05 -35.80
N GLU A 10 4.82 25.77 -37.06
CA GLU A 10 5.24 24.43 -37.50
C GLU A 10 6.55 24.09 -36.80
N SER A 11 6.56 22.97 -36.07
CA SER A 11 7.78 22.38 -35.53
C SER A 11 8.15 21.22 -36.44
N SER A 12 9.00 21.50 -37.42
CA SER A 12 9.75 20.49 -38.16
C SER A 12 10.77 19.85 -37.22
N SER A 13 10.86 18.53 -37.31
CA SER A 13 11.94 17.71 -36.76
C SER A 13 13.30 18.19 -37.26
N GLY A 14 14.22 18.55 -36.36
CA GLY A 14 15.59 18.91 -36.70
C GLY A 14 16.47 19.05 -35.46
N SER A 15 17.55 18.29 -35.46
CA SER A 15 18.57 18.18 -34.41
C SER A 15 19.42 19.46 -34.26
N SER A 16 20.00 19.64 -33.06
CA SER A 16 21.21 20.42 -32.72
C SER A 16 21.25 21.96 -32.86
N GLY A 17 21.67 22.62 -31.77
CA GLY A 17 22.65 23.73 -31.82
C GLY A 17 22.18 25.18 -31.58
N GLY A 18 22.61 25.78 -30.45
CA GLY A 18 23.28 27.10 -30.44
C GLY A 18 22.49 28.43 -30.37
N ARG A 19 22.60 29.10 -29.20
CA ARG A 19 22.92 30.54 -28.93
C ARG A 19 22.13 31.72 -29.56
N GLY A 20 21.73 32.65 -28.67
CA GLY A 20 21.67 34.14 -28.82
C GLY A 20 20.47 34.69 -29.61
N GLY A 21 19.86 35.86 -29.38
CA GLY A 21 20.03 37.00 -28.49
C GLY A 21 19.24 38.20 -29.08
N GLY A 22 18.53 38.98 -28.26
CA GLY A 22 18.26 40.44 -28.42
C GLY A 22 17.32 41.01 -29.50
N GLY A 23 16.26 41.73 -29.07
CA GLY A 23 16.11 43.17 -29.32
C GLY A 23 15.17 43.72 -30.45
N GLY A 24 14.32 44.71 -30.09
CA GLY A 24 13.79 45.80 -30.96
C GLY A 24 12.49 45.51 -31.74
N ARG A 25 11.28 46.00 -31.43
CA ARG A 25 10.67 47.36 -31.26
C ARG A 25 10.38 48.15 -32.56
N MET A 26 9.06 48.40 -32.77
CA MET A 26 8.37 49.61 -33.29
C MET A 26 8.02 49.81 -34.79
N ASN A 27 6.69 49.99 -35.02
CA ASN A 27 5.94 51.05 -35.76
C ASN A 27 6.18 51.24 -37.28
N ASN A 28 5.26 51.71 -38.14
CA ASN A 28 3.84 52.10 -38.13
C ASN A 28 3.42 52.43 -39.59
N HIS A 29 2.14 52.22 -39.94
CA HIS A 29 1.34 52.87 -41.02
C HIS A 29 1.81 52.69 -42.49
N THR A 30 1.00 52.60 -43.56
CA THR A 30 -0.31 53.17 -43.96
C THR A 30 -0.93 52.32 -45.10
N ALA A 31 -2.22 52.54 -45.33
CA ALA A 31 -3.16 51.82 -46.20
C ALA A 31 -2.85 51.73 -47.71
N ALA A 32 -3.25 50.61 -48.32
CA ALA A 32 -4.04 50.56 -49.57
C ALA A 32 -4.59 49.13 -49.78
N ALA A 33 -5.83 49.01 -50.23
CA ALA A 33 -6.56 47.75 -50.36
C ALA A 33 -6.05 46.89 -51.54
N SER A 34 -5.84 45.60 -51.31
CA SER A 34 -5.97 44.57 -52.34
C SER A 34 -6.15 43.19 -51.71
N THR A 35 -7.29 42.58 -52.01
CA THR A 35 -7.67 41.20 -51.74
C THR A 35 -6.58 40.18 -52.08
N ALA A 36 -5.94 39.59 -51.06
CA ALA A 36 -5.40 38.22 -51.09
C ALA A 36 -4.84 37.85 -49.70
N ASP A 37 -5.11 36.61 -49.29
CA ASP A 37 -4.43 35.85 -48.23
C ASP A 37 -4.96 35.92 -46.78
N ALA A 38 -6.24 35.57 -46.59
CA ALA A 38 -6.82 35.23 -45.28
C ALA A 38 -6.69 33.71 -44.95
N GLY A 39 -5.60 33.07 -45.34
CA GLY A 39 -5.48 31.60 -45.43
C GLY A 39 -4.87 30.85 -44.23
N LYS A 40 -4.64 31.46 -43.05
CA LYS A 40 -3.91 30.76 -41.95
C LYS A 40 -4.50 30.82 -40.54
N TYR A 41 -5.66 31.45 -40.32
CA TYR A 41 -6.25 31.56 -38.98
C TYR A 41 -7.73 31.23 -38.98
N VAL A 42 -8.08 30.08 -38.40
CA VAL A 42 -9.48 29.71 -38.14
C VAL A 42 -9.89 30.38 -36.84
N ARG A 43 -10.77 31.37 -36.93
CA ARG A 43 -11.44 31.95 -35.77
C ARG A 43 -12.75 31.22 -35.56
N TYR A 44 -12.85 30.53 -34.42
CA TYR A 44 -14.10 29.91 -33.99
C TYR A 44 -15.04 30.98 -33.43
N THR A 45 -16.32 30.91 -33.77
CA THR A 45 -17.36 31.72 -33.12
C THR A 45 -17.55 31.26 -31.66
N ALA A 46 -18.17 32.09 -30.82
CA ALA A 46 -18.44 31.72 -29.43
C ALA A 46 -19.27 30.43 -29.32
N GLU A 47 -20.27 30.28 -30.18
CA GLU A 47 -21.13 29.09 -30.28
C GLU A 47 -20.35 27.85 -30.72
N GLN A 48 -19.41 28.00 -31.65
CA GLN A 48 -18.52 26.91 -32.08
C GLN A 48 -17.58 26.47 -30.96
N VAL A 49 -17.02 27.42 -30.20
CA VAL A 49 -16.18 27.12 -29.03
C VAL A 49 -17.01 26.39 -27.96
N GLU A 50 -18.22 26.86 -27.65
CA GLU A 50 -19.09 26.24 -26.67
C GLU A 50 -19.45 24.80 -27.05
N ALA A 51 -19.75 24.55 -28.33
CA ALA A 51 -20.01 23.20 -28.84
C ALA A 51 -18.77 22.29 -28.71
N LEU A 52 -17.59 22.79 -29.02
CA LEU A 52 -16.33 22.04 -28.87
C LEU A 52 -15.98 21.80 -27.40
N GLU A 53 -16.26 22.76 -26.50
CA GLU A 53 -16.06 22.63 -25.06
C GLU A 53 -17.00 21.60 -24.43
N ARG A 54 -18.27 21.55 -24.86
CA ARG A 54 -19.22 20.51 -24.43
C ARG A 54 -18.71 19.11 -24.76
N VAL A 55 -18.22 18.93 -25.99
CA VAL A 55 -17.66 17.65 -26.45
C VAL A 55 -16.33 17.33 -25.74
N TYR A 56 -15.54 18.36 -25.40
CA TYR A 56 -14.32 18.20 -24.63
C TYR A 56 -14.57 17.67 -23.23
N ALA A 57 -15.66 18.10 -22.58
CA ALA A 57 -16.07 17.57 -21.28
C ALA A 57 -16.40 16.07 -21.34
N GLU A 58 -16.97 15.59 -22.45
CA GLU A 58 -17.33 14.18 -22.63
C GLU A 58 -16.15 13.32 -23.14
N CYS A 59 -15.37 13.83 -24.10
CA CYS A 59 -14.30 13.09 -24.75
C CYS A 59 -13.11 14.01 -25.12
N PRO A 60 -12.10 14.14 -24.23
CA PRO A 60 -10.94 15.02 -24.46
C PRO A 60 -10.00 14.57 -25.61
N LYS A 61 -10.13 13.33 -26.09
CA LYS A 61 -9.33 12.74 -27.17
C LYS A 61 -10.24 12.07 -28.22
N PRO A 62 -11.04 12.84 -28.97
CA PRO A 62 -12.02 12.27 -29.88
C PRO A 62 -11.35 11.54 -31.06
N SER A 63 -11.84 10.32 -31.35
CA SER A 63 -11.38 9.52 -32.49
C SER A 63 -11.64 10.23 -33.83
N SER A 64 -11.01 9.77 -34.91
CA SER A 64 -11.26 10.34 -36.24
C SER A 64 -12.74 10.23 -36.63
N PHE A 65 -13.35 9.08 -36.32
CA PHE A 65 -14.77 8.82 -36.54
C PHE A 65 -15.65 9.78 -35.71
N ARG A 66 -15.38 9.94 -34.41
CA ARG A 66 -16.16 10.86 -33.55
C ARG A 66 -16.06 12.31 -34.00
N ARG A 67 -14.90 12.75 -34.51
CA ARG A 67 -14.73 14.09 -35.09
C ARG A 67 -15.55 14.29 -36.37
N GLN A 68 -15.64 13.28 -37.24
CA GLN A 68 -16.48 13.33 -38.44
C GLN A 68 -17.98 13.32 -38.09
N GLN A 69 -18.36 12.52 -37.10
CA GLN A 69 -19.71 12.48 -36.57
C GLN A 69 -20.13 13.84 -36.00
N LEU A 70 -19.24 14.51 -35.26
CA LEU A 70 -19.50 15.85 -34.71
C LEU A 70 -19.81 16.90 -35.78
N ILE A 71 -19.11 16.86 -36.90
CA ILE A 71 -19.34 17.77 -38.05
C ILE A 71 -20.72 17.54 -38.66
N ARG A 72 -21.19 16.28 -38.67
CA ARG A 72 -22.51 15.90 -39.21
C ARG A 72 -23.65 16.23 -38.25
N GLU A 73 -23.44 16.03 -36.95
CA GLU A 73 -24.47 16.19 -35.91
C GLU A 73 -24.64 17.63 -35.43
N CYS A 74 -23.60 18.46 -35.57
CA CYS A 74 -23.63 19.86 -35.18
C CYS A 74 -23.52 20.78 -36.42
N PRO A 75 -24.64 21.29 -36.95
CA PRO A 75 -24.65 22.17 -38.13
C PRO A 75 -23.75 23.41 -37.98
N ILE A 76 -23.56 23.89 -36.75
CA ILE A 76 -22.70 25.04 -36.40
C ILE A 76 -21.21 24.74 -36.64
N LEU A 77 -20.82 23.46 -36.64
CA LEU A 77 -19.45 22.97 -36.91
C LEU A 77 -19.27 22.44 -38.34
N SER A 78 -20.31 22.49 -39.19
CA SER A 78 -20.29 21.97 -40.57
C SER A 78 -19.20 22.61 -41.45
N ASN A 79 -18.85 23.87 -41.15
CA ASN A 79 -17.82 24.64 -41.85
C ASN A 79 -16.40 24.46 -41.27
N ILE A 80 -16.20 23.52 -40.34
CA ILE A 80 -14.91 23.26 -39.69
C ILE A 80 -14.38 21.89 -40.13
N GLU A 81 -13.12 21.84 -40.56
CA GLU A 81 -12.50 20.58 -40.96
C GLU A 81 -12.14 19.69 -39.75
N SER A 82 -12.20 18.36 -39.93
CA SER A 82 -11.82 17.38 -38.89
C SER A 82 -10.38 17.55 -38.38
N LYS A 83 -9.46 18.07 -39.22
CA LYS A 83 -8.08 18.42 -38.82
C LYS A 83 -8.05 19.62 -37.87
N GLN A 84 -8.88 20.64 -38.11
CA GLN A 84 -8.97 21.83 -37.27
C GLN A 84 -9.54 21.48 -35.89
N ILE A 85 -10.56 20.60 -35.85
CA ILE A 85 -11.09 20.05 -34.58
C ILE A 85 -9.97 19.31 -33.83
N LYS A 86 -9.17 18.48 -34.50
CA LYS A 86 -8.03 17.78 -33.87
C LYS A 86 -7.07 18.75 -33.17
N VAL A 87 -6.68 19.82 -33.88
CA VAL A 87 -5.75 20.83 -33.38
C VAL A 87 -6.36 21.62 -32.23
N TRP A 88 -7.65 21.95 -32.30
CA TRP A 88 -8.36 22.60 -31.19
C TRP A 88 -8.29 21.76 -29.92
N PHE A 89 -8.60 20.46 -30.00
CA PHE A 89 -8.53 19.53 -28.86
C PHE A 89 -7.09 19.33 -28.34
N GLN A 90 -6.09 19.30 -29.23
CA GLN A 90 -4.68 19.26 -28.84
C GLN A 90 -4.26 20.53 -28.08
N ASN A 91 -4.59 21.70 -28.61
CA ASN A 91 -4.28 22.98 -28.00
C ASN A 91 -5.03 23.19 -26.69
N ARG A 92 -6.29 22.75 -26.59
CA ARG A 92 -7.09 22.82 -25.37
C ARG A 92 -6.47 21.97 -24.26
N ARG A 93 -6.03 20.74 -24.57
CA ARG A 93 -5.28 19.88 -23.64
C ARG A 93 -3.96 20.51 -23.21
N CYS A 94 -3.21 21.07 -24.14
CA CYS A 94 -1.94 21.74 -23.84
C CYS A 94 -2.14 22.96 -22.94
N ARG A 95 -3.13 23.81 -23.22
CA ARG A 95 -3.47 24.98 -22.38
C ARG A 95 -3.96 24.58 -21.00
N GLU A 96 -4.77 23.53 -20.91
CA GLU A 96 -5.22 23.00 -19.61
C GLU A 96 -4.05 22.48 -18.78
N LYS A 97 -3.17 21.70 -19.41
CA LYS A 97 -1.95 21.20 -18.79
C LYS A 97 -1.08 22.36 -18.30
N GLN A 98 -0.82 23.36 -19.14
CA GLN A 98 -0.03 24.54 -18.78
C GLN A 98 -0.67 25.35 -17.65
N LYS A 99 -2.00 25.49 -17.64
CA LYS A 99 -2.72 26.19 -16.56
C LYS A 99 -2.57 25.42 -15.24
N LYS A 100 -2.73 24.09 -15.26
CA LYS A 100 -2.54 23.20 -14.09
C LYS A 100 -1.10 23.23 -13.59
N GLU A 101 -0.11 23.16 -14.48
CA GLU A 101 1.31 23.26 -14.14
C GLU A 101 1.66 24.64 -13.56
N SER A 102 1.13 25.73 -14.14
CA SER A 102 1.37 27.08 -13.62
C SER A 102 0.72 27.29 -12.25
N SER A 103 -0.48 26.78 -12.01
CA SER A 103 -1.09 26.83 -10.67
C SER A 103 -0.32 25.98 -9.68
N GLN A 104 0.12 24.78 -10.08
CA GLN A 104 0.95 23.90 -9.26
C GLN A 104 2.28 24.57 -8.89
N LEU A 105 2.96 25.20 -9.84
CA LEU A 105 4.20 25.96 -9.60
C LEU A 105 3.99 27.15 -8.67
N GLN A 106 2.88 27.88 -8.80
CA GLN A 106 2.56 28.96 -7.86
C GLN A 106 2.31 28.43 -6.45
N THR A 107 1.59 27.33 -6.31
CA THR A 107 1.37 26.66 -5.02
C THR A 107 2.69 26.19 -4.42
N VAL A 108 3.54 25.51 -5.19
CA VAL A 108 4.87 25.06 -4.74
C VAL A 108 5.75 26.25 -4.33
N ASN A 109 5.77 27.34 -5.09
CA ASN A 109 6.54 28.54 -4.74
C ASN A 109 6.06 29.18 -3.43
N ARG A 110 4.74 29.23 -3.17
CA ARG A 110 4.21 29.70 -1.89
C ARG A 110 4.66 28.79 -0.73
N LYS A 111 4.58 27.47 -0.92
CA LYS A 111 5.05 26.49 0.08
C LYS A 111 6.55 26.63 0.35
N LEU A 112 7.35 26.78 -0.70
CA LEU A 112 8.81 26.91 -0.60
C LEU A 112 9.23 28.22 0.05
N ALA A 113 8.52 29.32 -0.24
CA ALA A 113 8.73 30.60 0.44
C ALA A 113 8.38 30.52 1.94
N ALA A 114 7.26 29.89 2.29
CA ALA A 114 6.90 29.65 3.69
C ALA A 114 7.93 28.77 4.40
N MET A 115 8.37 27.68 3.76
CA MET A 115 9.38 26.77 4.33
C MET A 115 10.73 27.47 4.49
N ASN A 116 11.18 28.27 3.53
CA ASN A 116 12.40 29.07 3.65
C ASN A 116 12.32 30.07 4.79
N LYS A 117 11.17 30.72 5.02
CA LYS A 117 10.97 31.62 6.16
C LYS A 117 11.19 30.88 7.49
N LEU A 118 10.64 29.68 7.63
CA LEU A 118 10.84 28.86 8.84
C LEU A 118 12.27 28.43 9.04
N LEU A 119 12.95 28.06 7.96
CA LEU A 119 14.34 27.68 8.02
C LEU A 119 15.20 28.87 8.46
N MET A 120 14.86 30.08 8.03
CA MET A 120 15.47 31.33 8.51
C MET A 120 15.15 31.63 9.98
N GLU A 121 13.90 31.45 10.43
CA GLU A 121 13.50 31.64 11.83
C GLU A 121 14.19 30.66 12.78
N GLU A 122 14.30 29.38 12.41
CA GLU A 122 15.05 28.40 13.20
C GLU A 122 16.55 28.68 13.19
N ASN A 123 17.09 29.13 12.06
CA ASN A 123 18.50 29.52 12.00
C ASN A 123 18.77 30.70 12.93
N ASP A 124 17.93 31.74 12.94
CA ASP A 124 18.03 32.86 13.86
C ASP A 124 17.90 32.43 15.33
N ARG A 125 16.98 31.51 15.64
CA ARG A 125 16.82 30.94 16.99
C ARG A 125 18.05 30.14 17.42
N LEU A 126 18.58 29.27 16.55
CA LEU A 126 19.80 28.50 16.81
C LEU A 126 21.00 29.43 16.98
N GLN A 127 21.09 30.50 16.19
CA GLN A 127 22.15 31.49 16.27
C GLN A 127 22.10 32.26 17.60
N LYS A 128 20.90 32.58 18.10
CA LYS A 128 20.70 33.12 19.46
C LYS A 128 21.11 32.12 20.54
N GLN A 129 20.74 30.85 20.41
CA GLN A 129 21.09 29.81 21.38
C GLN A 129 22.60 29.54 21.41
N VAL A 130 23.27 29.52 20.25
CA VAL A 130 24.73 29.43 20.15
C VAL A 130 25.37 30.66 20.80
N SER A 131 24.86 31.86 20.53
CA SER A 131 25.38 33.09 21.14
C SER A 131 25.25 33.06 22.67
N GLN A 132 24.14 32.56 23.20
CA GLN A 132 23.93 32.39 24.63
C GLN A 132 24.92 31.38 25.23
N LEU A 133 25.07 30.19 24.62
CA LEU A 133 26.01 29.17 25.07
C LEU A 133 27.48 29.63 24.98
N VAL A 134 27.82 30.45 23.99
CA VAL A 134 29.16 31.07 23.87
C VAL A 134 29.40 32.06 25.00
N ASN A 135 28.40 32.88 25.34
CA ASN A 135 28.48 33.82 26.45
C ASN A 135 28.59 33.11 27.80
N GLU A 136 27.78 32.07 28.04
CA GLU A 136 27.84 31.23 29.24
C GLU A 136 29.18 30.49 29.37
N ASN A 137 29.71 29.93 28.26
CA ASN A 137 31.05 29.35 28.25
C ASN A 137 32.15 30.38 28.51
N GLY A 138 32.01 31.59 27.96
CA GLY A 138 32.93 32.70 28.22
C GLY A 138 32.94 33.08 29.71
N PHE A 139 31.76 33.15 30.32
CA PHE A 139 31.60 33.42 31.75
C PHE A 139 32.19 32.30 32.62
N MET A 140 31.95 31.02 32.30
CA MET A 140 32.56 29.89 33.01
C MET A 140 34.09 29.88 32.89
N ARG A 141 34.64 30.19 31.70
CA ARG A 141 36.09 30.34 31.51
C ARG A 141 36.66 31.52 32.30
N GLN A 142 35.92 32.63 32.40
CA GLN A 142 36.31 33.75 33.26
C GLN A 142 36.28 33.38 34.74
N GLN A 143 35.29 32.64 35.22
CA GLN A 143 35.26 32.14 36.60
C GLN A 143 36.45 31.22 36.90
N LEU A 144 36.83 30.34 35.97
CA LEU A 144 38.01 29.48 36.10
C LEU A 144 39.33 30.26 36.10
N HIS A 145 39.39 31.44 35.45
CA HIS A 145 40.56 32.31 35.44
C HIS A 145 40.61 33.33 36.58
N THR A 146 39.52 33.51 37.34
CA THR A 146 39.42 34.51 38.42
C THR A 146 39.49 33.88 39.83
N ALA A 147 39.57 32.55 39.94
CA ALA A 147 39.73 31.87 41.22
C ALA A 147 41.20 31.92 41.70
N PRO A 148 41.52 32.53 42.86
CA PRO A 148 42.82 32.33 43.51
C PRO A 148 42.84 30.95 44.17
N THR A 149 43.96 30.25 44.02
CA THR A 149 44.33 29.07 44.81
C THR A 149 44.27 29.38 46.31
N VAL A 150 43.21 28.90 46.97
CA VAL A 150 43.23 28.60 48.41
C VAL A 150 42.71 27.18 48.56
N ALA A 151 43.66 26.28 48.80
CA ALA A 151 43.37 24.94 49.28
C ALA A 151 42.78 25.07 50.69
N THR A 152 41.53 24.64 50.86
CA THR A 152 41.05 24.19 52.16
C THR A 152 40.02 23.09 51.96
N ASP A 153 40.43 21.95 52.50
CA ASP A 153 39.70 20.71 52.72
C ASP A 153 38.37 20.99 53.43
N GLY A 154 37.28 20.40 52.94
CA GLY A 154 35.94 20.74 53.42
C GLY A 154 34.83 20.01 52.67
N SER A 155 34.73 18.70 52.93
CA SER A 155 33.49 17.90 52.99
C SER A 155 32.19 18.63 52.63
N CYS A 156 31.56 18.28 51.50
CA CYS A 156 30.13 18.46 51.28
C CYS A 156 29.54 17.22 50.60
N GLU A 157 28.58 16.61 51.29
CA GLU A 157 27.74 15.50 50.85
C GLU A 157 27.16 15.76 49.47
N SER A 158 27.35 14.81 48.55
CA SER A 158 26.56 14.77 47.32
C SER A 158 25.14 14.32 47.68
N VAL A 159 24.27 15.28 47.96
CA VAL A 159 22.83 15.04 47.81
C VAL A 159 22.59 14.85 46.32
N VAL A 160 22.58 13.60 45.90
CA VAL A 160 21.90 13.19 44.68
C VAL A 160 20.45 13.58 44.91
N THR A 161 20.03 14.71 44.34
CA THR A 161 18.61 14.98 44.14
C THR A 161 18.14 13.98 43.10
N THR A 162 17.92 12.73 43.52
CA THR A 162 16.81 11.97 42.98
C THR A 162 15.62 12.89 43.13
N SER A 163 15.14 13.42 42.01
CA SER A 163 13.86 14.10 41.92
C SER A 163 12.80 13.10 42.42
N GLN A 164 12.57 13.12 43.73
CA GLN A 164 11.46 12.46 44.36
C GLN A 164 10.23 13.08 43.71
N HIS A 165 9.61 12.34 42.79
CA HIS A 165 8.26 12.59 42.34
C HIS A 165 7.38 12.65 43.59
N SER A 166 7.19 13.84 44.15
CA SER A 166 6.07 14.11 45.03
C SER A 166 4.84 13.72 44.21
N ARG A 167 4.16 12.64 44.60
CA ARG A 167 2.85 12.25 44.09
C ARG A 167 1.94 13.47 44.21
N LYS A 168 1.86 14.29 43.16
CA LYS A 168 0.89 15.37 43.05
C LYS A 168 -0.46 14.68 42.91
N ASP A 169 -1.38 14.95 43.83
CA ASP A 169 -2.68 14.29 43.86
C ASP A 169 -3.40 14.51 42.52
N SER A 170 -3.54 13.42 41.76
CA SER A 170 -4.25 13.37 40.47
C SER A 170 -5.75 13.63 40.59
N ASN A 171 -6.26 13.74 41.83
CA ASN A 171 -7.68 13.87 42.13
C ASN A 171 -8.11 15.31 42.45
N ASN A 172 -7.19 16.28 42.44
CA ASN A 172 -7.47 17.70 42.68
C ASN A 172 -7.29 18.53 41.39
N PRO A 173 -8.23 19.41 40.99
CA PRO A 173 -8.11 20.27 39.80
C PRO A 173 -6.82 21.10 39.75
N ALA A 174 -6.31 21.58 40.89
CA ALA A 174 -5.03 22.30 40.94
C ALA A 174 -3.83 21.40 40.60
N GLY A 175 -3.88 20.13 41.01
CA GLY A 175 -2.88 19.13 40.66
C GLY A 175 -2.90 18.81 39.16
N LEU A 176 -4.09 18.65 38.59
CA LEU A 176 -4.26 18.41 37.15
C LEU A 176 -3.75 19.59 36.29
N LEU A 177 -3.94 20.83 36.74
CA LEU A 177 -3.39 22.01 36.05
C LEU A 177 -1.85 22.01 36.07
N ALA A 178 -1.22 21.75 37.22
CA ALA A 178 0.23 21.67 37.31
C ALA A 178 0.80 20.55 36.42
N ILE A 179 0.08 19.43 36.33
CA ILE A 179 0.38 18.31 35.42
C ILE A 179 0.27 18.78 33.96
N ALA A 180 -0.78 19.53 33.61
CA ALA A 180 -1.00 20.06 32.27
C ALA A 180 0.10 21.05 31.83
N GLU A 181 0.49 21.98 32.70
CA GLU A 181 1.55 22.98 32.43
C GLU A 181 2.92 22.34 32.24
N GLU A 182 3.26 21.34 33.06
CA GLU A 182 4.48 20.56 32.91
C GLU A 182 4.48 19.77 31.59
N THR A 183 3.34 19.17 31.24
CA THR A 183 3.15 18.47 29.97
C THR A 183 3.37 19.40 28.78
N LEU A 184 2.81 20.62 28.84
CA LEU A 184 2.97 21.63 27.80
C LEU A 184 4.45 21.99 27.62
N ALA A 185 5.16 22.28 28.71
CA ALA A 185 6.57 22.66 28.67
C ALA A 185 7.44 21.54 28.07
N GLU A 186 7.25 20.30 28.51
CA GLU A 186 8.01 19.16 28.00
C GLU A 186 7.66 18.86 26.54
N PHE A 187 6.38 18.89 26.17
CA PHE A 187 5.94 18.71 24.80
C PHE A 187 6.57 19.74 23.85
N LEU A 188 6.54 21.03 24.19
CA LEU A 188 7.13 22.08 23.37
C LEU A 188 8.64 21.85 23.19
N SER A 189 9.34 21.41 24.25
CA SER A 189 10.78 21.08 24.17
C SER A 189 11.09 19.93 23.20
N LYS A 190 10.16 18.98 23.01
CA LYS A 190 10.28 17.88 22.04
C LYS A 190 9.90 18.32 20.62
N ALA A 191 8.84 19.13 20.50
CA ALA A 191 8.30 19.57 19.22
C ALA A 191 9.28 20.49 18.49
N THR A 192 9.81 21.50 19.17
CA THR A 192 10.70 22.51 18.55
C THR A 192 12.16 22.39 18.99
N GLY A 193 12.45 21.68 20.07
CA GLY A 193 13.81 21.54 20.62
C GLY A 193 14.50 20.22 20.30
N THR A 194 15.55 19.96 21.08
CA THR A 194 16.43 18.78 21.01
C THR A 194 16.31 17.89 22.25
N ALA A 195 15.18 17.97 22.97
CA ALA A 195 14.96 17.17 24.18
C ALA A 195 15.00 15.65 23.93
N VAL A 196 14.74 15.26 22.68
CA VAL A 196 14.91 13.89 22.18
C VAL A 196 15.92 13.93 21.05
N ASP A 197 16.79 12.92 20.99
CA ASP A 197 17.72 12.72 19.88
C ASP A 197 16.94 12.28 18.64
N TRP A 198 16.72 13.23 17.74
CA TRP A 198 15.91 13.06 16.53
C TRP A 198 16.80 12.70 15.34
N VAL A 199 16.58 11.52 14.78
CA VAL A 199 17.23 11.07 13.55
C VAL A 199 16.21 11.08 12.42
N GLN A 200 16.58 11.59 11.25
CA GLN A 200 15.70 11.58 10.08
C GLN A 200 15.27 10.15 9.73
N MET A 201 14.00 9.95 9.43
CA MET A 201 13.48 8.64 9.08
C MET A 201 14.17 8.08 7.82
N PRO A 202 14.71 6.84 7.86
CA PRO A 202 15.30 6.21 6.69
C PRO A 202 14.30 6.08 5.52
N GLY A 203 14.79 6.24 4.28
CA GLY A 203 13.97 6.13 3.07
C GLY A 203 13.17 7.39 2.69
N MET A 204 13.12 8.40 3.57
CA MET A 204 12.44 9.67 3.30
C MET A 204 13.41 10.73 2.80
N LYS A 205 13.28 11.15 1.53
CA LYS A 205 14.03 12.29 0.99
C LYS A 205 13.25 13.60 1.22
N PRO A 206 13.84 14.62 1.84
CA PRO A 206 13.22 15.92 1.99
C PRO A 206 13.15 16.60 0.62
N GLY A 207 12.01 17.21 0.29
CA GLY A 207 11.79 17.84 -0.99
C GLY A 207 10.43 18.55 -1.08
N PRO A 208 10.20 19.38 -2.12
CA PRO A 208 8.95 20.13 -2.31
C PRO A 208 7.72 19.23 -2.45
N ASP A 209 7.92 17.99 -2.90
CA ASP A 209 6.86 16.98 -3.04
C ASP A 209 6.69 16.07 -1.81
N SER A 210 7.48 16.28 -0.73
CA SER A 210 7.39 15.45 0.48
C SER A 210 6.12 15.71 1.31
N VAL A 211 5.62 14.67 2.01
CA VAL A 211 4.50 14.78 2.96
C VAL A 211 4.84 15.74 4.10
N GLY A 212 6.10 15.74 4.51
CA GLY A 212 6.63 16.49 5.64
C GLY A 212 8.04 16.00 5.96
N ILE A 213 8.60 16.58 7.02
CA ILE A 213 9.87 16.14 7.60
C ILE A 213 9.54 15.20 8.75
N PHE A 214 10.08 13.99 8.71
CA PHE A 214 9.85 12.98 9.73
C PHE A 214 11.16 12.56 10.39
N ALA A 215 11.12 12.47 11.71
CA ALA A 215 12.22 12.00 12.53
C ALA A 215 11.74 10.97 13.55
N ILE A 216 12.63 10.07 13.91
CA ILE A 216 12.43 9.03 14.92
C ILE A 216 13.56 9.09 15.93
N SER A 217 13.36 8.51 17.12
CA SER A 217 14.44 8.32 18.08
C SER A 217 14.75 6.84 18.30
N HIS A 218 16.04 6.53 18.41
CA HIS A 218 16.55 5.20 18.74
C HIS A 218 17.07 5.09 20.18
N ARG A 219 17.18 6.21 20.90
CA ARG A 219 17.82 6.29 22.22
C ARG A 219 16.88 6.80 23.32
N CYS A 220 15.60 6.97 23.03
CA CYS A 220 14.59 7.39 24.01
C CYS A 220 14.08 6.21 24.85
N SER A 221 13.48 6.52 26.00
CA SER A 221 12.67 5.58 26.76
C SER A 221 11.37 5.27 26.00
N GLY A 222 11.20 4.04 25.53
CA GLY A 222 10.06 3.67 24.69
C GLY A 222 10.31 3.98 23.22
N VAL A 223 9.29 4.49 22.52
CA VAL A 223 9.32 4.81 21.10
C VAL A 223 8.90 6.25 20.88
N ALA A 224 9.61 6.95 19.99
CA ALA A 224 9.34 8.36 19.72
C ALA A 224 9.45 8.70 18.24
N ALA A 225 8.45 9.42 17.74
CA ALA A 225 8.36 9.92 16.38
C ALA A 225 7.95 11.40 16.39
N ARG A 226 8.47 12.15 15.42
CA ARG A 226 8.15 13.56 15.20
C ARG A 226 7.91 13.83 13.72
N ALA A 227 6.88 14.62 13.43
CA ALA A 227 6.61 15.13 12.09
C ALA A 227 6.49 16.66 12.09
N CYS A 228 6.93 17.28 11.00
CA CYS A 228 6.67 18.68 10.70
C CYS A 228 6.15 18.80 9.27
N GLY A 229 5.06 19.54 9.07
CA GLY A 229 4.47 19.71 7.73
C GLY A 229 3.61 20.96 7.62
N LEU A 230 3.30 21.33 6.37
CA LEU A 230 2.42 22.45 6.04
C LEU A 230 1.06 21.93 5.58
N VAL A 231 -0.01 22.52 6.11
CA VAL A 231 -1.41 22.13 5.83
C VAL A 231 -2.22 23.39 5.54
N SER A 232 -3.01 23.38 4.47
CA SER A 232 -3.86 24.52 4.08
C SER A 232 -5.19 24.55 4.85
N LEU A 233 -5.13 24.47 6.18
CA LEU A 233 -6.24 24.58 7.12
C LEU A 233 -5.86 25.51 8.29
N GLU A 234 -6.85 26.12 8.93
CA GLU A 234 -6.66 26.97 10.11
C GLU A 234 -6.32 26.15 11.37
N PRO A 235 -5.63 26.74 12.36
CA PRO A 235 -5.18 25.99 13.54
C PRO A 235 -6.29 25.28 14.31
N SER A 236 -7.40 25.97 14.57
CA SER A 236 -8.55 25.41 15.29
C SER A 236 -9.14 24.20 14.57
N LYS A 237 -9.26 24.27 13.24
CA LYS A 237 -9.84 23.18 12.46
C LYS A 237 -8.95 21.94 12.45
N ILE A 238 -7.63 22.12 12.38
CA ILE A 238 -6.66 21.03 12.49
C ILE A 238 -6.75 20.38 13.87
N ALA A 239 -6.84 21.19 14.93
CA ALA A 239 -6.97 20.68 16.30
C ALA A 239 -8.25 19.84 16.47
N GLU A 240 -9.39 20.29 15.96
CA GLU A 240 -10.64 19.52 15.98
C GLU A 240 -10.49 18.15 15.28
N ILE A 241 -9.93 18.16 14.07
CA ILE A 241 -9.73 16.93 13.28
C ILE A 241 -8.83 15.94 14.03
N LEU A 242 -7.71 16.41 14.58
CA LEU A 242 -6.74 15.54 15.25
C LEU A 242 -7.20 15.05 16.62
N LYS A 243 -8.06 15.80 17.31
CA LYS A 243 -8.69 15.37 18.57
C LYS A 243 -9.63 14.18 18.37
N ASP A 244 -10.23 14.05 17.17
CA ASP A 244 -11.08 12.92 16.78
C ASP A 244 -10.25 11.73 16.26
N ARG A 245 -9.46 11.12 17.15
CA ARG A 245 -8.59 9.96 16.82
C ARG A 245 -9.31 8.84 16.07
N PRO A 246 -10.52 8.38 16.46
CA PRO A 246 -11.21 7.29 15.77
C PRO A 246 -11.47 7.55 14.28
N SER A 247 -11.57 8.81 13.87
CA SER A 247 -11.80 9.20 12.47
C SER A 247 -10.56 9.16 11.59
N TRP A 248 -9.35 8.93 12.12
CA TRP A 248 -8.14 8.92 11.28
C TRP A 248 -7.11 7.88 11.71
N PHE A 249 -7.04 7.55 13.00
CA PHE A 249 -6.11 6.57 13.52
C PHE A 249 -6.74 5.18 13.50
N ARG A 250 -6.37 4.36 12.51
CA ARG A 250 -6.98 3.03 12.30
C ARG A 250 -6.89 2.08 13.47
N ASP A 251 -5.80 2.17 14.22
CA ASP A 251 -5.59 1.31 15.37
C ASP A 251 -6.38 1.82 16.59
N CYS A 252 -6.96 3.04 16.56
CA CYS A 252 -7.83 3.56 17.61
C CYS A 252 -9.21 2.87 17.54
N ARG A 253 -9.57 2.16 18.60
CA ARG A 253 -10.90 1.55 18.76
C ARG A 253 -11.92 2.58 19.23
N SER A 254 -11.61 3.24 20.33
CA SER A 254 -12.48 4.19 21.01
C SER A 254 -11.65 5.24 21.72
N LEU A 255 -12.25 6.42 21.88
CA LEU A 255 -11.73 7.53 22.65
C LEU A 255 -12.89 8.12 23.43
N GLU A 256 -12.85 8.01 24.75
CA GLU A 256 -13.88 8.49 25.64
C GLU A 256 -13.33 9.62 26.51
N VAL A 257 -13.99 10.78 26.48
CA VAL A 257 -13.68 11.91 27.36
C VAL A 257 -14.50 11.74 28.64
N PHE A 258 -13.83 11.37 29.73
CA PHE A 258 -14.46 11.12 31.02
C PHE A 258 -14.91 12.40 31.71
N THR A 259 -14.03 13.41 31.73
CA THR A 259 -14.30 14.71 32.37
C THR A 259 -13.53 15.82 31.65
N MET A 260 -14.04 17.04 31.78
CA MET A 260 -13.45 18.25 31.20
C MET A 260 -13.40 19.36 32.25
N PHE A 261 -12.28 20.07 32.33
CA PHE A 261 -12.04 21.16 33.25
C PHE A 261 -11.53 22.39 32.49
N PRO A 262 -12.09 23.59 32.72
CA PRO A 262 -11.48 24.83 32.24
C PRO A 262 -10.21 25.12 33.05
N ALA A 263 -9.09 25.36 32.38
CA ALA A 263 -7.76 25.48 32.99
C ALA A 263 -7.35 26.94 33.31
N GLY A 264 -8.23 27.92 33.08
CA GLY A 264 -7.85 29.35 33.06
C GLY A 264 -7.15 29.73 31.75
N ASN A 265 -7.09 31.04 31.44
CA ASN A 265 -6.45 31.60 30.23
C ASN A 265 -6.95 31.02 28.88
N GLY A 266 -8.18 30.51 28.84
CA GLY A 266 -8.75 29.89 27.62
C GLY A 266 -8.33 28.44 27.37
N GLY A 267 -7.55 27.83 28.26
CA GLY A 267 -7.15 26.43 28.17
C GLY A 267 -8.22 25.46 28.68
N THR A 268 -8.20 24.22 28.20
CA THR A 268 -9.12 23.13 28.58
C THR A 268 -8.33 21.86 28.87
N ILE A 269 -8.61 21.22 30.00
CA ILE A 269 -8.08 19.92 30.41
C ILE A 269 -9.16 18.86 30.21
N GLU A 270 -8.83 17.76 29.57
CA GLU A 270 -9.72 16.62 29.33
C GLU A 270 -9.05 15.36 29.88
N LEU A 271 -9.79 14.55 30.65
CA LEU A 271 -9.35 13.22 31.04
C LEU A 271 -9.90 12.20 30.05
N ILE A 272 -9.02 11.42 29.44
CA ILE A 272 -9.33 10.62 28.27
C ILE A 272 -8.92 9.18 28.51
N TYR A 273 -9.84 8.27 28.17
CA TYR A 273 -9.54 6.87 28.03
C TYR A 273 -9.53 6.50 26.55
N THR A 274 -8.40 5.97 26.08
CA THR A 274 -8.24 5.56 24.67
C THR A 274 -7.96 4.07 24.62
N GLN A 275 -8.66 3.35 23.75
CA GLN A 275 -8.39 1.95 23.45
C GLN A 275 -7.80 1.81 22.05
N ILE A 276 -6.77 0.97 21.92
CA ILE A 276 -6.08 0.68 20.68
C ILE A 276 -6.13 -0.82 20.40
N TYR A 277 -6.53 -1.20 19.19
CA TYR A 277 -6.56 -2.58 18.72
C TYR A 277 -5.18 -3.24 18.78
N ALA A 278 -5.16 -4.56 19.05
CA ALA A 278 -4.00 -5.36 18.78
C ALA A 278 -3.83 -5.53 17.25
N PRO A 279 -2.60 -5.42 16.72
CA PRO A 279 -2.34 -5.60 15.29
C PRO A 279 -2.40 -7.07 14.83
N THR A 280 -2.35 -8.02 15.77
CA THR A 280 -2.27 -9.46 15.53
C THR A 280 -3.03 -10.21 16.63
N THR A 281 -3.43 -11.47 16.39
CA THR A 281 -4.06 -12.30 17.43
C THR A 281 -3.08 -12.85 18.47
N LEU A 282 -1.77 -12.59 18.32
CA LEU A 282 -0.71 -13.10 19.20
C LEU A 282 -0.29 -12.10 20.28
N ALA A 283 -0.97 -10.96 20.37
CA ALA A 283 -0.70 -9.92 21.35
C ALA A 283 -2.02 -9.33 21.86
N PRO A 284 -2.11 -8.96 23.15
CA PRO A 284 -3.27 -8.26 23.70
C PRO A 284 -3.36 -6.83 23.14
N ALA A 285 -4.51 -6.18 23.29
CA ALA A 285 -4.73 -4.79 22.90
C ALA A 285 -4.09 -3.80 23.91
N ARG A 286 -4.03 -2.49 23.59
CA ARG A 286 -3.53 -1.46 24.54
C ARG A 286 -4.62 -0.49 24.92
N ASP A 287 -4.56 0.00 26.15
CA ASP A 287 -5.35 1.13 26.60
C ASP A 287 -4.45 2.22 27.18
N PHE A 288 -4.96 3.45 27.17
CA PHE A 288 -4.29 4.63 27.71
C PHE A 288 -5.27 5.39 28.60
N TRP A 289 -4.75 5.85 29.74
CA TRP A 289 -5.44 6.80 30.60
C TRP A 289 -4.62 8.08 30.65
N THR A 290 -5.13 9.14 30.02
CA THR A 290 -4.37 10.35 29.74
C THR A 290 -5.09 11.62 30.16
N LEU A 291 -4.28 12.64 30.46
CA LEU A 291 -4.70 14.02 30.54
C LEU A 291 -4.31 14.71 29.23
N ARG A 292 -5.28 15.28 28.53
CA ARG A 292 -5.09 16.12 27.34
C ARG A 292 -5.34 17.58 27.70
N TYR A 293 -4.36 18.43 27.47
CA TYR A 293 -4.44 19.87 27.65
C TYR A 293 -4.44 20.58 26.31
N SER A 294 -5.51 21.34 26.04
CA SER A 294 -5.67 22.18 24.84
C SER A 294 -5.59 23.65 25.24
N THR A 295 -4.74 24.43 24.58
CA THR A 295 -4.61 25.87 24.85
C THR A 295 -4.23 26.65 23.59
N THR A 296 -4.49 27.95 23.60
CA THR A 296 -4.09 28.87 22.53
C THR A 296 -3.04 29.82 23.08
N LEU A 297 -1.91 29.90 22.39
CA LEU A 297 -0.81 30.80 22.74
C LEU A 297 -1.08 32.23 22.24
N GLU A 298 -0.39 33.22 22.82
CA GLU A 298 -0.55 34.64 22.48
C GLU A 298 -0.33 34.94 20.98
N ASN A 299 0.52 34.16 20.31
CA ASN A 299 0.80 34.29 18.87
C ASN A 299 -0.26 33.62 17.97
N GLY A 300 -1.39 33.18 18.52
CA GLY A 300 -2.46 32.50 17.80
C GLY A 300 -2.19 31.03 17.47
N SER A 301 -1.08 30.46 17.96
CA SER A 301 -0.82 29.02 17.82
C SER A 301 -1.71 28.21 18.74
N VAL A 302 -2.19 27.07 18.28
CA VAL A 302 -2.96 26.12 19.08
C VAL A 302 -2.04 24.97 19.50
N VAL A 303 -2.06 24.63 20.78
CA VAL A 303 -1.33 23.49 21.32
C VAL A 303 -2.31 22.51 21.94
N VAL A 304 -2.18 21.25 21.58
CA VAL A 304 -2.88 20.13 22.20
C VAL A 304 -1.82 19.14 22.64
N CYS A 305 -1.58 19.03 23.93
CA CYS A 305 -0.59 18.11 24.49
C CYS A 305 -1.25 17.09 25.41
N GLU A 306 -0.71 15.88 25.47
CA GLU A 306 -1.29 14.75 26.18
C GLU A 306 -0.19 13.96 26.89
N ARG A 307 -0.51 13.48 28.10
CA ARG A 307 0.33 12.53 28.83
C ARG A 307 -0.49 11.57 29.67
N SER A 308 0.06 10.40 29.95
CA SER A 308 -0.54 9.43 30.86
C SER A 308 -0.52 9.93 32.31
N LEU A 309 -1.58 9.60 33.04
CA LEU A 309 -1.67 9.87 34.48
C LEU A 309 -1.18 8.66 35.28
N SER A 310 -0.38 8.92 36.33
CA SER A 310 0.06 7.89 37.26
C SER A 310 -1.07 7.53 38.23
N GLY A 311 -1.68 6.34 38.08
CA GLY A 311 -2.75 5.85 38.96
C GLY A 311 -3.63 4.79 38.30
N SER A 312 -4.49 4.12 39.08
CA SER A 312 -5.53 3.27 38.50
C SER A 312 -6.54 4.19 37.79
N GLY A 313 -6.53 4.19 36.46
CA GLY A 313 -7.55 4.87 35.66
C GLY A 313 -8.96 4.35 35.94
N PRO A 314 -9.98 4.89 35.27
CA PRO A 314 -11.34 4.36 35.39
C PRO A 314 -11.35 2.89 34.96
N ASN A 315 -11.87 2.05 35.84
CA ASN A 315 -11.94 0.59 35.76
C ASN A 315 -10.59 -0.12 35.95
N THR A 316 -10.62 -1.17 36.79
CA THR A 316 -9.57 -2.20 36.91
C THR A 316 -9.06 -2.64 35.54
N PRO A 317 -7.77 -3.01 35.39
CA PRO A 317 -7.24 -3.43 34.09
C PRO A 317 -8.13 -4.53 33.50
N MET A 318 -8.82 -4.19 32.42
CA MET A 318 -9.61 -5.15 31.67
C MET A 318 -8.64 -6.23 31.18
N PRO A 319 -8.90 -7.53 31.42
CA PRO A 319 -7.92 -8.59 31.16
C PRO A 319 -7.49 -8.69 29.68
N GLN A 320 -8.20 -8.05 28.76
CA GLN A 320 -7.91 -8.02 27.31
C GLN A 320 -6.96 -6.87 26.89
N PHE A 321 -6.64 -5.94 27.80
CA PHE A 321 -5.83 -4.75 27.52
C PHE A 321 -4.60 -4.68 28.41
N ILE A 322 -3.49 -4.22 27.83
CA ILE A 322 -2.28 -3.84 28.55
C ILE A 322 -2.20 -2.32 28.59
N ARG A 323 -2.06 -1.76 29.80
CA ARG A 323 -1.93 -0.32 30.03
C ARG A 323 -0.60 0.18 29.49
N ALA A 324 -0.65 0.90 28.39
CA ALA A 324 0.48 1.61 27.83
C ALA A 324 0.57 3.03 28.40
N GLU A 325 1.75 3.61 28.27
CA GLU A 325 2.06 4.94 28.77
C GLU A 325 2.33 5.90 27.61
N MET A 326 1.66 7.05 27.64
CA MET A 326 1.94 8.18 26.76
C MET A 326 2.79 9.19 27.51
N LEU A 327 4.04 9.34 27.09
CA LEU A 327 4.89 10.45 27.54
C LEU A 327 4.43 11.74 26.84
N PRO A 328 4.82 12.94 27.32
CA PRO A 328 4.32 14.19 26.75
C PRO A 328 4.45 14.25 25.23
N SER A 329 3.28 14.20 24.58
CA SER A 329 3.02 14.03 23.14
C SER A 329 1.95 15.03 22.71
N GLY A 330 1.73 15.20 21.41
CA GLY A 330 0.65 16.02 20.90
C GLY A 330 0.98 16.84 19.65
N TYR A 331 0.32 17.99 19.52
CA TYR A 331 0.31 18.82 18.32
C TYR A 331 0.57 20.29 18.67
N LEU A 332 1.52 20.91 17.97
CA LEU A 332 1.73 22.36 17.95
C LEU A 332 1.37 22.86 16.55
N ILE A 333 0.34 23.69 16.46
CA ILE A 333 -0.23 24.16 15.20
C ILE A 333 -0.07 25.67 15.12
N ARG A 334 0.80 26.12 14.22
CA ARG A 334 1.18 27.54 14.07
C ARG A 334 0.56 28.13 12.81
N PRO A 335 -0.15 29.26 12.89
CA PRO A 335 -0.67 29.94 11.70
C PRO A 335 0.47 30.41 10.78
N CYS A 336 0.22 30.42 9.46
CA CYS A 336 1.17 30.90 8.45
C CYS A 336 0.71 32.22 7.80
N GLU A 337 1.65 33.13 7.57
CA GLU A 337 1.43 34.29 6.70
C GLU A 337 1.26 33.81 5.25
N GLY A 338 0.05 33.97 4.70
CA GLY A 338 -0.33 33.45 3.38
C GLY A 338 -1.41 32.36 3.39
N GLY A 339 -1.91 31.99 4.57
CA GLY A 339 -2.99 31.01 4.77
C GLY A 339 -2.46 29.61 5.09
N GLY A 340 -3.23 28.86 5.89
CA GLY A 340 -2.84 27.53 6.38
C GLY A 340 -2.04 27.57 7.69
N SER A 341 -1.50 26.41 8.07
CA SER A 341 -0.78 26.19 9.32
C SER A 341 0.43 25.27 9.14
N ILE A 342 1.46 25.52 9.93
CA ILE A 342 2.55 24.56 10.16
C ILE A 342 2.19 23.73 11.37
N ILE A 343 2.26 22.42 11.20
CA ILE A 343 2.01 21.47 12.28
C ILE A 343 3.30 20.78 12.67
N HIS A 344 3.52 20.68 13.98
CA HIS A 344 4.50 19.79 14.60
C HIS A 344 3.72 18.72 15.37
N ILE A 345 3.99 17.45 15.06
CA ILE A 345 3.39 16.29 15.72
C ILE A 345 4.51 15.59 16.48
N VAL A 346 4.28 15.26 17.76
CA VAL A 346 5.20 14.44 18.56
C VAL A 346 4.41 13.31 19.17
N ASP A 347 4.85 12.08 18.90
CA ASP A 347 4.32 10.87 19.48
C ASP A 347 5.43 10.19 20.27
N HIS A 348 5.28 10.08 21.59
CA HIS A 348 6.25 9.47 22.50
C HIS A 348 5.52 8.52 23.43
N LEU A 349 5.69 7.21 23.19
CA LEU A 349 4.90 6.16 23.81
C LEU A 349 5.81 5.10 24.42
N ASN A 350 5.38 4.52 25.53
CA ASN A 350 5.86 3.24 26.01
C ASN A 350 4.72 2.22 25.87
N LEU A 351 4.88 1.29 24.93
CA LEU A 351 3.87 0.31 24.54
C LEU A 351 3.96 -1.01 25.31
N GLU A 352 4.72 -1.03 26.42
CA GLU A 352 4.91 -2.18 27.30
C GLU A 352 5.33 -3.44 26.52
N ALA A 353 6.32 -3.31 25.64
CA ALA A 353 6.71 -4.36 24.71
C ALA A 353 7.12 -5.69 25.38
N TRP A 354 7.52 -5.67 26.65
CA TRP A 354 7.84 -6.89 27.40
C TRP A 354 6.62 -7.79 27.65
N SER A 355 5.40 -7.25 27.53
CA SER A 355 4.14 -7.99 27.67
C SER A 355 3.84 -8.96 26.52
N VAL A 356 4.60 -8.89 25.41
CA VAL A 356 4.43 -9.77 24.25
C VAL A 356 5.63 -10.70 24.03
N PRO A 357 5.44 -11.82 23.31
CA PRO A 357 6.55 -12.68 22.88
C PRO A 357 7.68 -11.90 22.21
N GLU A 358 8.91 -12.34 22.44
CA GLU A 358 10.12 -11.64 21.97
C GLU A 358 10.11 -11.34 20.47
N VAL A 359 9.62 -12.29 19.67
CA VAL A 359 9.50 -12.15 18.21
C VAL A 359 8.56 -11.01 17.79
N LEU A 360 7.60 -10.61 18.64
CA LEU A 360 6.63 -9.54 18.36
C LEU A 360 7.03 -8.19 18.96
N ARG A 361 8.05 -8.14 19.83
CA ARG A 361 8.55 -6.90 20.43
C ARG A 361 8.85 -5.79 19.41
N PRO A 362 9.40 -6.07 18.21
CA PRO A 362 9.62 -5.03 17.20
C PRO A 362 8.38 -4.21 16.86
N LEU A 363 7.17 -4.78 16.94
CA LEU A 363 5.91 -4.06 16.69
C LEU A 363 5.64 -2.94 17.72
N TYR A 364 6.23 -3.04 18.91
CA TYR A 364 6.00 -2.14 20.04
C TYR A 364 7.26 -1.34 20.44
N GLN A 365 8.43 -1.74 19.95
CA GLN A 365 9.72 -1.08 20.21
C GLN A 365 10.25 -0.30 19.00
N SER A 366 9.60 -0.37 17.84
CA SER A 366 10.04 0.35 16.64
C SER A 366 9.40 1.73 16.56
N SER A 367 10.21 2.77 16.75
CA SER A 367 9.81 4.16 16.50
C SER A 367 9.37 4.40 15.04
N LYS A 368 9.90 3.62 14.10
CA LYS A 368 9.48 3.65 12.69
C LYS A 368 8.03 3.20 12.54
N VAL A 369 7.62 2.12 13.23
CA VAL A 369 6.24 1.62 13.19
C VAL A 369 5.27 2.66 13.75
N VAL A 370 5.59 3.30 14.90
CA VAL A 370 4.77 4.39 15.46
C VAL A 370 4.69 5.57 14.49
N ALA A 371 5.82 5.96 13.91
CA ALA A 371 5.85 7.06 12.95
C ALA A 371 4.96 6.79 11.74
N GLN A 372 5.00 5.59 11.17
CA GLN A 372 4.18 5.23 10.00
C GLN A 372 2.69 5.10 10.35
N LYS A 373 2.35 4.43 11.45
CA LYS A 373 0.95 4.14 11.82
C LYS A 373 0.20 5.31 12.44
N MET A 374 0.90 6.22 13.12
CA MET A 374 0.29 7.30 13.88
C MET A 374 0.72 8.68 13.36
N THR A 375 2.01 8.99 13.40
CA THR A 375 2.52 10.35 13.12
C THR A 375 2.32 10.77 11.67
N ILE A 376 2.76 9.93 10.72
CA ILE A 376 2.62 10.16 9.27
C ILE A 376 1.14 10.08 8.89
N ALA A 377 0.41 9.09 9.42
CA ALA A 377 -1.01 8.92 9.16
C ALA A 377 -1.82 10.16 9.54
N ALA A 378 -1.56 10.76 10.70
CA ALA A 378 -2.17 12.02 11.14
C ALA A 378 -1.94 13.15 10.14
N LEU A 379 -0.67 13.37 9.74
CA LEU A 379 -0.30 14.44 8.82
C LEU A 379 -0.90 14.23 7.42
N ARG A 380 -0.94 12.97 6.94
CA ARG A 380 -1.57 12.62 5.65
C ARG A 380 -3.07 12.88 5.68
N TYR A 381 -3.74 12.48 6.76
CA TYR A 381 -5.18 12.64 6.90
C TYR A 381 -5.61 14.12 6.87
N ILE A 382 -4.94 14.98 7.64
CA ILE A 382 -5.25 16.42 7.63
C ILE A 382 -4.92 17.08 6.28
N ARG A 383 -3.85 16.65 5.60
CA ARG A 383 -3.56 17.09 4.22
C ARG A 383 -4.64 16.64 3.24
N GLN A 384 -5.20 15.44 3.44
CA GLN A 384 -6.31 14.93 2.64
C GLN A 384 -7.57 15.77 2.79
N ILE A 385 -7.98 16.06 4.01
CA ILE A 385 -9.12 16.95 4.26
C ILE A 385 -8.88 18.34 3.69
N ALA A 386 -7.66 18.86 3.81
CA ALA A 386 -7.30 20.18 3.28
C ALA A 386 -7.46 20.25 1.75
N GLN A 387 -7.00 19.23 1.02
CA GLN A 387 -7.12 19.15 -0.43
C GLN A 387 -8.59 19.03 -0.88
N GLU A 388 -9.38 18.21 -0.19
CA GLU A 388 -10.79 18.03 -0.53
C GLU A 388 -11.61 19.30 -0.28
N THR A 389 -11.32 20.00 0.81
CA THR A 389 -11.98 21.27 1.15
C THR A 389 -11.62 22.36 0.13
N SER A 390 -10.43 22.29 -0.47
CA SER A 390 -10.01 23.25 -1.51
C SER A 390 -10.68 23.06 -2.88
N GLY A 391 -11.29 21.91 -3.12
CA GLY A 391 -11.90 21.57 -4.42
C GLY A 391 -10.92 21.28 -5.56
N GLU A 392 -9.61 21.17 -5.29
CA GLU A 392 -8.57 20.89 -6.31
C GLU A 392 -8.65 19.46 -6.88
N VAL A 393 -9.34 18.52 -6.21
CA VAL A 393 -9.40 17.10 -6.61
C VAL A 393 -10.78 16.75 -7.17
N VAL A 394 -10.85 16.48 -8.48
CA VAL A 394 -12.04 15.94 -9.16
C VAL A 394 -11.94 14.42 -9.19
N TYR A 395 -12.71 13.73 -8.35
CA TYR A 395 -12.79 12.27 -8.36
C TYR A 395 -13.68 11.81 -9.51
N GLY A 396 -13.17 10.89 -10.34
CA GLY A 396 -13.76 10.53 -11.64
C GLY A 396 -15.02 9.68 -11.62
N LEU A 397 -15.56 9.33 -10.45
CA LEU A 397 -16.62 8.32 -10.30
C LEU A 397 -17.63 8.71 -9.20
N GLY A 398 -18.40 9.78 -9.42
CA GLY A 398 -19.75 10.02 -8.85
C GLY A 398 -19.98 10.08 -7.33
N ARG A 399 -19.16 9.45 -6.47
CA ARG A 399 -19.27 9.46 -5.00
C ARG A 399 -18.31 10.47 -4.39
N GLN A 400 -18.76 11.10 -3.30
CA GLN A 400 -17.96 12.11 -2.61
C GLN A 400 -16.74 11.48 -1.92
N PRO A 401 -15.59 12.18 -1.84
CA PRO A 401 -14.37 11.65 -1.22
C PRO A 401 -14.57 11.22 0.24
N ALA A 402 -15.41 11.96 0.96
CA ALA A 402 -15.81 11.64 2.33
C ALA A 402 -16.41 10.24 2.45
N VAL A 403 -17.28 9.86 1.50
CA VAL A 403 -17.90 8.53 1.46
C VAL A 403 -16.85 7.43 1.25
N LEU A 404 -15.89 7.65 0.34
CA LEU A 404 -14.80 6.69 0.10
C LEU A 404 -13.91 6.50 1.33
N ARG A 405 -13.61 7.58 2.07
CA ARG A 405 -12.89 7.48 3.35
C ARG A 405 -13.71 6.69 4.38
N THR A 406 -14.99 6.98 4.49
CA THR A 406 -15.88 6.25 5.40
C THR A 406 -15.87 4.75 5.09
N PHE A 407 -15.90 4.36 3.82
CA PHE A 407 -15.78 2.94 3.45
C PHE A 407 -14.44 2.32 3.86
N SER A 408 -13.32 2.98 3.56
CA SER A 408 -11.97 2.54 3.98
C SER A 408 -11.87 2.36 5.50
N GLN A 409 -12.41 3.32 6.25
CA GLN A 409 -12.45 3.28 7.72
C GLN A 409 -13.32 2.13 8.24
N ARG A 410 -14.51 1.94 7.68
CA ARG A 410 -15.43 0.87 8.09
C ARG A 410 -14.85 -0.52 7.80
N LEU A 411 -14.17 -0.70 6.67
CA LEU A 411 -13.43 -1.93 6.35
C LEU A 411 -12.31 -2.19 7.36
N SER A 412 -11.46 -1.18 7.58
CA SER A 412 -10.32 -1.30 8.50
C SER A 412 -10.76 -1.57 9.94
N ARG A 413 -11.77 -0.83 10.41
CA ARG A 413 -12.34 -1.00 11.75
C ARG A 413 -12.98 -2.36 11.92
N GLY A 414 -13.84 -2.79 10.99
CA GLY A 414 -14.51 -4.09 11.09
C GLY A 414 -13.54 -5.27 10.99
N PHE A 415 -12.41 -5.12 10.30
CA PHE A 415 -11.33 -6.11 10.29
C PHE A 415 -10.54 -6.13 11.62
N ASN A 416 -10.26 -4.96 12.19
CA ASN A 416 -9.65 -4.86 13.51
C ASN A 416 -10.55 -5.43 14.62
N ASP A 417 -11.86 -5.19 14.55
CA ASP A 417 -12.86 -5.79 15.43
C ASP A 417 -12.84 -7.32 15.34
N ALA A 418 -12.76 -7.86 14.12
CA ALA A 418 -12.66 -9.31 13.88
C ALA A 418 -11.40 -9.90 14.55
N ILE A 419 -10.23 -9.28 14.32
CA ILE A 419 -8.95 -9.72 14.91
C ILE A 419 -9.01 -9.74 16.43
N ASN A 420 -9.58 -8.72 17.06
CA ASN A 420 -9.55 -8.59 18.52
C ASN A 420 -10.69 -9.37 19.18
N GLY A 421 -11.92 -9.23 18.69
CA GLY A 421 -13.09 -9.94 19.22
C GLY A 421 -13.34 -9.63 20.69
N PHE A 422 -13.46 -8.35 21.04
CA PHE A 422 -13.60 -7.93 22.42
C PHE A 422 -14.95 -8.32 23.03
N GLY A 423 -14.94 -8.68 24.31
CA GLY A 423 -16.13 -9.21 25.00
C GLY A 423 -17.22 -8.17 25.26
N ASP A 424 -16.84 -6.91 25.45
CA ASP A 424 -17.74 -5.76 25.57
C ASP A 424 -18.54 -5.48 24.27
N ASP A 425 -18.03 -5.88 23.11
CA ASP A 425 -18.75 -5.85 21.84
C ASP A 425 -19.64 -7.09 21.61
N GLY A 426 -19.73 -8.00 22.59
CA GLY A 426 -20.54 -9.22 22.52
C GLY A 426 -19.85 -10.41 21.85
N TRP A 427 -18.54 -10.36 21.61
CA TRP A 427 -17.79 -11.52 21.12
C TRP A 427 -17.50 -12.52 22.24
N THR A 428 -17.66 -13.80 21.91
CA THR A 428 -17.36 -14.91 22.81
C THR A 428 -16.54 -15.96 22.07
N LEU A 429 -15.58 -16.57 22.75
CA LEU A 429 -14.71 -17.59 22.16
C LEU A 429 -15.41 -18.95 22.18
N LEU A 430 -15.41 -19.67 21.05
CA LEU A 430 -15.95 -21.02 20.96
C LEU A 430 -14.84 -22.05 21.24
N ASN A 431 -15.05 -22.89 22.27
CA ASN A 431 -14.22 -23.99 22.76
C ASN A 431 -12.85 -24.16 22.05
N CYS A 432 -11.79 -23.64 22.67
CA CYS A 432 -10.41 -23.93 22.28
C CYS A 432 -9.89 -25.09 23.12
N ASP A 433 -9.76 -26.28 22.55
CA ASP A 433 -9.21 -27.46 23.23
C ASP A 433 -7.67 -27.41 23.34
N GLY A 434 -7.12 -26.21 23.60
CA GLY A 434 -5.68 -25.94 23.81
C GLY A 434 -4.74 -26.15 22.61
N ALA A 435 -5.20 -26.81 21.54
CA ALA A 435 -4.37 -27.30 20.43
C ALA A 435 -4.77 -26.76 19.04
N GLU A 436 -5.64 -25.74 18.95
CA GLU A 436 -6.15 -25.25 17.67
C GLU A 436 -5.35 -24.05 17.11
N ASP A 437 -4.80 -24.19 15.89
CA ASP A 437 -4.10 -23.13 15.15
C ASP A 437 -5.01 -21.97 14.68
N VAL A 438 -6.34 -22.13 14.81
CA VAL A 438 -7.36 -21.17 14.36
C VAL A 438 -8.30 -20.86 15.52
N ILE A 439 -8.48 -19.57 15.80
CA ILE A 439 -9.35 -19.05 16.85
C ILE A 439 -10.73 -18.81 16.24
N ILE A 440 -11.78 -19.38 16.84
CA ILE A 440 -13.17 -19.13 16.45
C ILE A 440 -13.87 -18.31 17.54
N ALA A 441 -14.33 -17.11 17.17
CA ALA A 441 -15.16 -16.27 18.03
C ALA A 441 -16.55 -16.09 17.42
N CYS A 442 -17.60 -16.04 18.23
CA CYS A 442 -18.96 -15.76 17.78
C CYS A 442 -19.53 -14.53 18.46
N ASN A 443 -20.30 -13.77 17.71
CA ASN A 443 -21.11 -12.67 18.19
C ASN A 443 -22.57 -12.93 17.81
N SER A 444 -23.32 -13.51 18.74
CA SER A 444 -24.73 -13.84 18.57
C SER A 444 -25.67 -12.65 18.82
N ALA A 445 -25.16 -11.58 19.43
CA ALA A 445 -25.91 -10.35 19.69
C ALA A 445 -25.93 -9.40 18.48
N LYS A 446 -24.94 -9.53 17.58
CA LYS A 446 -24.86 -8.80 16.31
C LYS A 446 -25.88 -9.35 15.32
N SER A 447 -27.16 -9.09 15.60
CA SER A 447 -28.27 -9.35 14.71
C SER A 447 -28.25 -8.32 13.57
N PHE A 448 -28.34 -8.80 12.33
CA PHE A 448 -28.61 -7.94 11.18
C PHE A 448 -30.08 -7.54 11.21
N ILE A 449 -30.43 -6.59 12.08
CA ILE A 449 -31.74 -5.97 12.06
C ILE A 449 -31.76 -5.04 10.84
N THR A 450 -32.17 -5.58 9.69
CA THR A 450 -32.62 -4.76 8.57
C THR A 450 -33.98 -4.20 8.92
N SER A 451 -34.11 -2.88 9.02
CA SER A 451 -35.39 -2.19 9.11
C SER A 451 -36.20 -2.44 7.83
N LEU A 452 -36.98 -3.51 7.79
CA LEU A 452 -38.02 -3.69 6.79
C LEU A 452 -39.26 -2.94 7.25
N ASN A 453 -39.63 -1.89 6.51
CA ASN A 453 -41.00 -1.41 6.46
C ASN A 453 -41.88 -2.51 5.85
N GLY A 454 -42.42 -3.40 6.68
CA GLY A 454 -43.34 -4.45 6.26
C GLY A 454 -43.80 -5.30 7.45
N ALA A 455 -45.08 -5.18 7.82
CA ALA A 455 -45.64 -5.66 9.07
C ALA A 455 -45.72 -7.20 9.27
N ASN A 456 -45.05 -8.05 8.47
CA ASN A 456 -45.20 -9.51 8.56
C ASN A 456 -43.94 -10.30 8.10
N SER A 457 -42.84 -10.29 8.86
CA SER A 457 -41.80 -11.32 8.73
C SER A 457 -41.07 -11.58 10.05
N LEU A 458 -40.83 -12.86 10.37
CA LEU A 458 -40.18 -13.31 11.61
C LEU A 458 -38.69 -12.92 11.60
N PRO A 459 -38.11 -12.49 12.75
CA PRO A 459 -36.68 -12.19 12.83
C PRO A 459 -35.88 -13.48 12.64
N VAL A 460 -34.99 -13.51 11.65
CA VAL A 460 -33.99 -14.59 11.53
C VAL A 460 -33.01 -14.43 12.69
N ILE A 461 -33.06 -15.36 13.65
CA ILE A 461 -32.17 -15.38 14.81
C ILE A 461 -30.82 -15.92 14.34
N GLY A 462 -29.83 -15.05 14.20
CA GLY A 462 -28.49 -15.39 13.73
C GLY A 462 -27.42 -14.43 14.26
N GLY A 463 -26.16 -14.71 13.94
CA GLY A 463 -25.02 -13.92 14.40
C GLY A 463 -23.87 -13.90 13.40
N VAL A 464 -22.71 -13.43 13.85
CA VAL A 464 -21.47 -13.43 13.06
C VAL A 464 -20.42 -14.31 13.73
N LEU A 465 -19.84 -15.23 12.98
CA LEU A 465 -18.66 -15.99 13.36
C LEU A 465 -17.42 -15.33 12.78
N CYS A 466 -16.34 -15.31 13.54
CA CYS A 466 -15.03 -14.89 13.08
C CYS A 466 -14.05 -16.05 13.28
N ALA A 467 -13.45 -16.50 12.17
CA ALA A 467 -12.32 -17.41 12.18
C ALA A 467 -11.05 -16.61 11.90
N LYS A 468 -10.08 -16.67 12.81
CA LYS A 468 -8.86 -15.85 12.75
C LYS A 468 -7.62 -16.61 13.20
N ALA A 469 -6.49 -16.26 12.62
CA ALA A 469 -5.20 -16.86 12.92
C ALA A 469 -4.08 -15.85 12.65
N SER A 470 -2.94 -16.05 13.30
CA SER A 470 -1.72 -15.31 13.00
C SER A 470 -0.53 -16.26 12.95
N MET A 471 0.39 -16.02 12.03
CA MET A 471 1.61 -16.82 11.89
C MET A 471 2.81 -15.95 11.53
N LEU A 472 4.01 -16.50 11.76
CA LEU A 472 5.25 -15.86 11.35
C LEU A 472 5.64 -16.31 9.94
N LEU A 473 5.94 -15.33 9.09
CA LEU A 473 6.55 -15.54 7.79
C LEU A 473 8.04 -15.19 7.86
N GLN A 474 8.86 -15.97 7.17
CA GLN A 474 10.31 -15.75 7.10
C GLN A 474 10.71 -15.50 5.66
N ASN A 475 11.49 -14.43 5.45
CA ASN A 475 12.08 -14.06 4.17
C ASN A 475 11.04 -13.86 3.04
N VAL A 476 9.84 -13.38 3.38
CA VAL A 476 8.77 -13.09 2.41
C VAL A 476 8.51 -11.60 2.37
N SER A 477 8.56 -11.00 1.17
CA SER A 477 8.17 -9.60 0.95
C SER A 477 6.66 -9.42 1.18
N PRO A 478 6.21 -8.59 2.15
CA PRO A 478 4.79 -8.36 2.41
C PRO A 478 4.03 -7.85 1.19
N ALA A 479 4.64 -6.96 0.40
CA ALA A 479 4.05 -6.36 -0.78
C ALA A 479 3.82 -7.41 -1.89
N VAL A 480 4.80 -8.27 -2.13
CA VAL A 480 4.68 -9.36 -3.13
C VAL A 480 3.58 -10.34 -2.75
N LEU A 481 3.49 -10.73 -1.49
CA LEU A 481 2.47 -11.67 -1.04
C LEU A 481 1.06 -11.07 -1.14
N ILE A 482 0.85 -9.82 -0.69
CA ILE A 482 -0.45 -9.16 -0.83
C ILE A 482 -0.83 -8.96 -2.30
N ARG A 483 0.12 -8.60 -3.17
CA ARG A 483 -0.12 -8.49 -4.61
C ARG A 483 -0.56 -9.83 -5.19
N PHE A 484 0.12 -10.92 -4.85
CA PHE A 484 -0.28 -12.27 -5.29
C PHE A 484 -1.69 -12.61 -4.81
N LEU A 485 -2.00 -12.39 -3.52
CA LEU A 485 -3.33 -12.71 -2.98
C LEU A 485 -4.44 -11.88 -3.64
N ARG A 486 -4.14 -10.63 -4.01
CA ARG A 486 -5.06 -9.75 -4.74
C ARG A 486 -5.29 -10.23 -6.17
N GLU A 487 -4.22 -10.61 -6.89
CA GLU A 487 -4.27 -10.98 -8.32
C GLU A 487 -4.75 -12.42 -8.54
N HIS A 488 -4.48 -13.33 -7.61
CA HIS A 488 -4.76 -14.77 -7.72
C HIS A 488 -5.78 -15.24 -6.67
N ARG A 489 -6.92 -14.55 -6.57
CA ARG A 489 -7.98 -14.89 -5.58
C ARG A 489 -8.45 -16.35 -5.67
N SER A 490 -8.57 -16.89 -6.88
CA SER A 490 -9.02 -18.27 -7.13
C SER A 490 -8.07 -19.35 -6.60
N GLU A 491 -6.80 -19.02 -6.35
CA GLU A 491 -5.79 -19.97 -5.84
C GLU A 491 -5.93 -20.24 -4.32
N TRP A 492 -6.63 -19.35 -3.61
CA TRP A 492 -6.77 -19.45 -2.16
C TRP A 492 -8.21 -19.31 -1.66
N ALA A 493 -9.10 -18.63 -2.39
CA ALA A 493 -10.48 -18.44 -2.00
C ALA A 493 -11.40 -19.51 -2.62
N ASP A 494 -12.34 -20.00 -1.82
CA ASP A 494 -13.39 -20.91 -2.27
C ASP A 494 -14.62 -20.08 -2.66
N PHE A 495 -15.01 -20.15 -3.92
CA PHE A 495 -16.18 -19.44 -4.44
C PHE A 495 -17.46 -19.80 -3.67
N SER A 496 -17.60 -21.03 -3.18
CA SER A 496 -18.79 -21.47 -2.44
C SER A 496 -18.92 -20.77 -1.09
N VAL A 497 -17.80 -20.47 -0.42
CA VAL A 497 -17.77 -19.75 0.87
C VAL A 497 -18.03 -18.26 0.67
N ASP A 498 -17.45 -17.68 -0.38
CA ASP A 498 -17.74 -16.29 -0.78
C ASP A 498 -19.23 -16.15 -1.18
N ALA A 499 -19.77 -17.13 -1.90
CA ALA A 499 -21.18 -17.19 -2.29
C ALA A 499 -22.10 -17.34 -1.07
N TYR A 500 -21.75 -18.20 -0.11
CA TYR A 500 -22.48 -18.32 1.16
C TYR A 500 -22.54 -16.99 1.90
N SER A 501 -21.39 -16.33 2.07
CA SER A 501 -21.27 -15.04 2.77
C SER A 501 -22.10 -13.95 2.10
N ALA A 502 -22.03 -13.87 0.76
CA ALA A 502 -22.79 -12.90 -0.02
C ALA A 502 -24.30 -13.22 -0.02
N ALA A 503 -24.69 -14.50 -0.12
CA ALA A 503 -26.08 -14.91 -0.09
C ALA A 503 -26.75 -14.65 1.26
N ALA A 504 -26.04 -14.92 2.36
CA ALA A 504 -26.52 -14.63 3.71
C ALA A 504 -26.75 -13.14 3.97
N LEU A 505 -26.03 -12.25 3.27
CA LEU A 505 -26.31 -10.80 3.28
C LEU A 505 -27.44 -10.40 2.32
N LYS A 506 -27.61 -11.11 1.20
CA LYS A 506 -28.66 -10.85 0.18
C LYS A 506 -30.04 -11.44 0.54
N ALA A 507 -30.12 -12.46 1.40
CA ALA A 507 -31.34 -13.19 1.73
C ALA A 507 -32.45 -12.36 2.41
N ASN A 508 -32.26 -11.05 2.58
CA ASN A 508 -33.23 -10.09 3.15
C ASN A 508 -33.84 -9.08 2.15
N ALA A 509 -33.78 -9.28 0.83
CA ALA A 509 -34.46 -8.39 -0.12
C ALA A 509 -35.11 -9.11 -1.31
N TYR A 510 -36.44 -9.06 -1.39
CA TYR A 510 -37.19 -9.28 -2.63
C TYR A 510 -36.81 -8.18 -3.63
N ALA A 511 -36.15 -8.53 -4.73
CA ALA A 511 -35.98 -7.62 -5.85
C ALA A 511 -37.33 -7.45 -6.59
N PHE A 512 -37.98 -6.29 -6.42
CA PHE A 512 -39.07 -5.87 -7.31
C PHE A 512 -38.49 -5.36 -8.64
N PRO A 513 -39.15 -5.64 -9.78
CA PRO A 513 -38.62 -5.33 -11.10
C PRO A 513 -38.80 -3.86 -11.45
N GLY A 514 -37.69 -3.16 -11.69
CA GLY A 514 -37.68 -1.96 -12.53
C GLY A 514 -37.00 -0.74 -11.93
N MET A 515 -35.69 -0.60 -12.15
CA MET A 515 -35.08 0.63 -12.65
C MET A 515 -33.65 0.35 -13.13
N ARG A 516 -33.34 0.87 -14.31
CA ARG A 516 -32.07 0.87 -15.09
C ARG A 516 -30.81 0.28 -14.44
N THR A 517 -30.47 -0.90 -14.95
CA THR A 517 -29.18 -1.58 -14.88
C THR A 517 -28.09 -0.79 -15.60
N THR A 518 -26.97 -0.51 -14.91
CA THR A 518 -25.69 -0.39 -15.60
C THR A 518 -25.23 -1.82 -15.87
N ARG A 519 -25.54 -2.33 -17.07
CA ARG A 519 -25.10 -3.67 -17.49
C ARG A 519 -23.58 -3.69 -17.56
N PHE A 520 -22.93 -4.40 -16.64
CA PHE A 520 -21.51 -4.71 -16.72
C PHE A 520 -21.35 -6.05 -17.45
N THR A 521 -20.59 -6.07 -18.54
CA THR A 521 -20.32 -7.25 -19.36
C THR A 521 -18.84 -7.62 -19.28
N GLY A 522 -18.52 -8.80 -18.70
CA GLY A 522 -17.30 -9.58 -18.94
C GLY A 522 -16.22 -9.58 -17.85
N SER A 523 -15.88 -10.78 -17.34
CA SER A 523 -14.60 -11.25 -16.74
C SER A 523 -13.90 -10.31 -15.75
N HIS A 524 -13.88 -10.68 -14.45
CA HIS A 524 -13.14 -10.03 -13.35
C HIS A 524 -12.92 -8.51 -13.52
N ILE A 525 -14.01 -7.74 -13.41
CA ILE A 525 -13.91 -6.28 -13.49
C ILE A 525 -13.48 -5.75 -12.11
N ILE A 526 -12.22 -5.33 -11.98
CA ILE A 526 -11.76 -4.50 -10.88
C ILE A 526 -12.13 -3.06 -11.21
N MET A 527 -13.07 -2.48 -10.44
CA MET A 527 -13.46 -1.08 -10.58
C MET A 527 -12.81 -0.25 -9.48
N PRO A 528 -11.78 0.57 -9.78
CA PRO A 528 -11.18 1.45 -8.78
C PRO A 528 -12.18 2.56 -8.42
N LEU A 529 -12.56 2.64 -7.14
CA LEU A 529 -13.44 3.70 -6.61
C LEU A 529 -12.65 4.96 -6.24
N GLY A 530 -11.41 4.80 -5.78
CA GLY A 530 -10.53 5.91 -5.42
C GLY A 530 -9.20 5.47 -4.86
N HIS A 531 -8.26 6.42 -4.82
CA HIS A 531 -6.95 6.26 -4.21
C HIS A 531 -6.79 7.29 -3.09
N THR A 532 -6.09 6.94 -2.01
CA THR A 532 -5.64 7.94 -1.04
C THR A 532 -4.54 8.81 -1.64
N ILE A 533 -4.26 9.94 -0.99
CA ILE A 533 -3.12 10.79 -1.36
C ILE A 533 -1.85 9.93 -1.43
N GLU A 534 -1.06 10.11 -2.50
CA GLU A 534 0.18 9.36 -2.78
C GLU A 534 0.00 7.88 -3.20
N HIS A 535 -1.24 7.42 -3.48
CA HIS A 535 -1.53 6.05 -3.99
C HIS A 535 -1.14 4.90 -3.05
N GLU A 536 -1.02 5.14 -1.74
CA GLU A 536 -0.68 4.06 -0.80
C GLU A 536 -1.81 3.05 -0.61
N GLU A 537 -3.06 3.50 -0.81
CA GLU A 537 -4.24 2.66 -0.67
C GLU A 537 -5.17 2.80 -1.84
N MET A 538 -5.72 1.65 -2.21
CA MET A 538 -6.63 1.50 -3.33
C MET A 538 -7.94 0.91 -2.81
N LEU A 539 -9.03 1.64 -3.03
CA LEU A 539 -10.38 1.16 -2.74
C LEU A 539 -11.02 0.76 -4.06
N GLU A 540 -11.48 -0.50 -4.15
CA GLU A 540 -11.94 -1.13 -5.38
C GLU A 540 -13.21 -1.92 -5.14
N VAL A 541 -14.02 -2.10 -6.19
CA VAL A 541 -15.09 -3.09 -6.23
C VAL A 541 -14.69 -4.21 -7.18
N ILE A 542 -14.76 -5.44 -6.69
CA ILE A 542 -14.47 -6.65 -7.46
C ILE A 542 -15.78 -7.37 -7.70
N ARG A 543 -16.02 -7.75 -8.97
CA ARG A 543 -17.10 -8.68 -9.33
C ARG A 543 -16.51 -10.07 -9.57
N LEU A 544 -17.08 -11.07 -8.89
CA LEU A 544 -16.80 -12.49 -9.09
C LEU A 544 -17.98 -13.13 -9.82
N GLU A 545 -17.71 -13.69 -11.00
CA GLU A 545 -18.73 -14.34 -11.84
C GLU A 545 -18.93 -15.80 -11.38
N GLY A 546 -20.17 -16.16 -11.06
CA GLY A 546 -20.54 -17.53 -10.70
C GLY A 546 -21.01 -18.33 -11.91
N HIS A 547 -20.51 -19.56 -12.06
CA HIS A 547 -20.97 -20.49 -13.11
C HIS A 547 -22.21 -21.26 -12.63
N SER A 548 -23.26 -21.37 -13.47
CA SER A 548 -24.43 -22.19 -13.15
C SER A 548 -24.09 -23.67 -13.26
N VAL A 549 -24.45 -24.45 -12.23
CA VAL A 549 -24.18 -25.90 -12.18
C VAL A 549 -25.35 -26.72 -12.74
N THR A 550 -26.54 -26.13 -12.92
CA THR A 550 -27.76 -26.84 -13.36
C THR A 550 -28.59 -26.05 -14.39
N PRO A 551 -29.23 -26.71 -15.38
CA PRO A 551 -30.08 -26.05 -16.39
C PRO A 551 -31.39 -25.45 -15.83
N GLU A 552 -31.81 -25.83 -14.63
CA GLU A 552 -33.07 -25.35 -14.02
C GLU A 552 -32.94 -23.99 -13.32
N ASP A 553 -31.70 -23.51 -13.06
CA ASP A 553 -31.40 -22.21 -12.42
C ASP A 553 -30.87 -21.15 -13.41
N ALA A 554 -31.14 -21.30 -14.71
CA ALA A 554 -30.59 -20.47 -15.78
C ALA A 554 -31.00 -18.97 -15.76
N TYR A 555 -31.87 -18.56 -14.83
CA TYR A 555 -32.41 -17.19 -14.77
C TYR A 555 -31.70 -16.25 -13.78
N MET A 556 -30.76 -16.74 -12.96
CA MET A 556 -30.06 -15.91 -11.96
C MET A 556 -28.54 -16.03 -12.09
N SER A 557 -27.88 -15.04 -12.70
CA SER A 557 -26.43 -14.86 -12.54
C SER A 557 -26.15 -14.54 -11.06
N ARG A 558 -25.49 -15.43 -10.32
CA ARG A 558 -25.10 -15.18 -8.91
C ARG A 558 -23.77 -14.44 -8.86
N ASP A 559 -23.71 -13.26 -9.46
CA ASP A 559 -22.55 -12.38 -9.35
C ASP A 559 -22.37 -11.94 -7.89
N ILE A 560 -21.13 -12.07 -7.39
CA ILE A 560 -20.74 -11.60 -6.06
C ILE A 560 -19.96 -10.31 -6.25
N HIS A 561 -20.34 -9.27 -5.51
CA HIS A 561 -19.61 -8.01 -5.48
C HIS A 561 -18.89 -7.89 -4.13
N LEU A 562 -17.59 -7.58 -4.16
CA LEU A 562 -16.78 -7.34 -2.97
C LEU A 562 -16.27 -5.91 -3.01
N LEU A 563 -16.44 -5.16 -1.93
CA LEU A 563 -15.69 -3.94 -1.68
C LEU A 563 -14.34 -4.33 -1.08
N GLN A 564 -13.24 -3.85 -1.65
CA GLN A 564 -11.88 -4.22 -1.27
C GLN A 564 -11.01 -2.98 -1.04
N ILE A 565 -10.26 -2.98 0.07
CA ILE A 565 -9.16 -2.06 0.32
C ILE A 565 -7.83 -2.84 0.25
N CYS A 566 -6.88 -2.27 -0.50
CA CYS A 566 -5.52 -2.79 -0.59
C CYS A 566 -4.52 -1.71 -0.18
N GLY A 567 -3.58 -2.05 0.69
CA GLY A 567 -2.51 -1.16 1.15
C GLY A 567 -1.14 -1.82 1.06
N GLY A 568 -0.10 -1.03 0.82
CA GLY A 568 1.29 -1.50 0.84
C GLY A 568 1.66 -2.48 -0.28
N ILE A 569 1.17 -2.25 -1.50
CA ILE A 569 1.45 -3.06 -2.70
C ILE A 569 2.82 -2.71 -3.33
N ASP A 570 3.30 -1.48 -3.16
CA ASP A 570 4.62 -1.05 -3.63
C ASP A 570 5.66 -1.28 -2.53
N GLU A 571 6.76 -1.97 -2.87
CA GLU A 571 7.90 -2.21 -1.97
C GLU A 571 8.58 -0.92 -1.52
N ASN A 572 8.45 0.16 -2.31
CA ASN A 572 9.04 1.46 -2.01
C ASN A 572 8.09 2.39 -1.23
N ALA A 573 6.82 2.01 -1.04
CA ALA A 573 5.86 2.82 -0.32
C ALA A 573 6.19 2.85 1.19
N VAL A 574 5.98 4.00 1.82
CA VAL A 574 6.26 4.20 3.25
C VAL A 574 5.07 3.71 4.10
N GLY A 575 4.73 2.44 3.93
CA GLY A 575 3.67 1.76 4.68
C GLY A 575 4.20 1.02 5.91
N ALA A 576 3.41 0.97 6.98
CA ALA A 576 3.71 0.17 8.18
C ALA A 576 3.39 -1.32 7.99
N CYS A 577 2.51 -1.65 7.05
CA CYS A 577 2.07 -3.01 6.76
C CYS A 577 1.48 -3.09 5.35
N SER A 578 1.43 -4.29 4.79
CA SER A 578 0.69 -4.60 3.57
C SER A 578 -0.61 -5.30 3.96
N GLU A 579 -1.75 -4.89 3.40
CA GLU A 579 -3.04 -5.46 3.74
C GLU A 579 -3.97 -5.60 2.53
N LEU A 580 -4.83 -6.61 2.58
CA LEU A 580 -5.89 -6.89 1.63
C LEU A 580 -7.14 -7.21 2.44
N VAL A 581 -8.07 -6.27 2.55
CA VAL A 581 -9.30 -6.42 3.32
C VAL A 581 -10.49 -6.21 2.40
N PHE A 582 -11.48 -7.09 2.47
CA PHE A 582 -12.65 -7.05 1.61
C PHE A 582 -13.92 -7.40 2.38
N ALA A 583 -15.07 -6.92 1.92
CA ALA A 583 -16.38 -7.27 2.44
C ALA A 583 -17.38 -7.50 1.29
N PRO A 584 -18.31 -8.46 1.41
CA PRO A 584 -19.36 -8.62 0.43
C PRO A 584 -20.31 -7.43 0.45
N ILE A 585 -20.72 -6.98 -0.74
CA ILE A 585 -21.65 -5.88 -0.95
C ILE A 585 -22.77 -6.28 -1.91
N ASP A 586 -23.90 -5.61 -1.80
CA ASP A 586 -25.02 -5.75 -2.74
C ASP A 586 -24.89 -4.80 -3.94
N GLU A 587 -25.57 -5.09 -5.05
CA GLU A 587 -25.54 -4.27 -6.28
C GLU A 587 -26.01 -2.82 -6.03
N MET A 588 -26.94 -2.61 -5.08
CA MET A 588 -27.43 -1.28 -4.69
C MET A 588 -26.49 -0.51 -3.76
N PHE A 589 -25.58 -1.21 -3.06
CA PHE A 589 -24.58 -0.70 -2.09
C PHE A 589 -24.83 0.71 -1.51
N PRO A 590 -25.74 0.88 -0.54
CA PRO A 590 -25.97 2.16 0.13
C PRO A 590 -24.78 2.54 1.04
N ASP A 591 -24.62 3.84 1.32
CA ASP A 591 -23.46 4.38 2.06
C ASP A 591 -23.36 3.84 3.51
N ASP A 592 -24.48 3.40 4.09
CA ASP A 592 -24.62 2.87 5.44
C ASP A 592 -24.69 1.33 5.51
N ALA A 593 -24.60 0.62 4.37
CA ALA A 593 -24.69 -0.84 4.31
C ALA A 593 -23.73 -1.53 5.30
N PRO A 594 -24.17 -2.51 6.12
CA PRO A 594 -23.29 -3.19 7.05
C PRO A 594 -22.20 -3.95 6.28
N LEU A 595 -20.94 -3.81 6.72
CA LEU A 595 -19.80 -4.52 6.14
C LEU A 595 -19.37 -5.64 7.09
N LEU A 596 -19.01 -6.78 6.52
CA LEU A 596 -18.34 -7.89 7.20
C LEU A 596 -16.92 -8.06 6.64
N PRO A 597 -15.94 -7.28 7.12
CA PRO A 597 -14.59 -7.33 6.56
C PRO A 597 -13.87 -8.63 6.88
N SER A 598 -13.25 -9.20 5.86
CA SER A 598 -12.38 -10.37 5.91
C SER A 598 -11.11 -10.08 5.13
N GLY A 599 -10.01 -10.77 5.43
CA GLY A 599 -8.79 -10.61 4.66
C GLY A 599 -7.49 -10.87 5.42
N PHE A 600 -6.45 -10.17 4.98
CA PHE A 600 -5.05 -10.42 5.33
C PHE A 600 -4.35 -9.12 5.72
N ARG A 601 -3.47 -9.20 6.72
CA ARG A 601 -2.53 -8.14 7.08
C ARG A 601 -1.16 -8.73 7.32
N ILE A 602 -0.13 -8.15 6.73
CA ILE A 602 1.26 -8.55 6.88
C ILE A 602 2.06 -7.38 7.42
N ILE A 603 2.65 -7.57 8.60
CA ILE A 603 3.46 -6.53 9.26
C ILE A 603 4.91 -6.99 9.33
N PRO A 604 5.87 -6.28 8.70
CA PRO A 604 7.28 -6.61 8.82
C PRO A 604 7.76 -6.38 10.26
N LEU A 605 8.60 -7.30 10.74
CA LEU A 605 9.29 -7.20 12.01
C LEU A 605 10.72 -6.73 11.71
N ASP A 606 10.97 -5.43 11.88
CA ASP A 606 12.32 -4.87 11.74
C ASP A 606 13.28 -5.63 12.70
N SER A 607 14.39 -6.14 12.17
CA SER A 607 15.45 -6.69 13.03
C SER A 607 16.18 -5.55 13.73
N LYS A 608 16.45 -5.68 15.03
CA LYS A 608 17.36 -4.76 15.71
C LYS A 608 18.72 -4.83 15.02
N PRO A 609 19.36 -3.71 14.65
CA PRO A 609 20.79 -3.76 14.42
C PRO A 609 21.40 -4.21 15.74
N GLU A 610 22.06 -5.36 15.75
CA GLU A 610 22.80 -5.80 16.93
C GLU A 610 23.73 -4.66 17.37
N ASN A 611 23.80 -4.45 18.68
CA ASN A 611 24.66 -3.45 19.31
C ASN A 611 26.11 -3.63 18.87
N GLY A 612 26.50 -2.98 17.78
CA GLY A 612 27.89 -2.73 17.44
C GLY A 612 28.42 -1.62 18.33
N THR A 613 28.70 -1.95 19.59
CA THR A 613 29.62 -1.13 20.39
C THR A 613 30.95 -1.04 19.63
N ASN A 614 31.39 0.20 19.35
CA ASN A 614 32.67 0.59 18.73
C ASN A 614 32.72 0.67 17.18
N ARG A 615 31.98 1.62 16.59
CA ARG A 615 32.46 2.33 15.39
C ARG A 615 32.39 3.84 15.59
N THR A 616 33.20 4.31 16.53
CA THR A 616 33.71 5.68 16.52
C THR A 616 34.88 5.71 15.55
N LEU A 617 34.96 6.75 14.70
CA LEU A 617 36.01 7.05 13.71
C LEU A 617 35.92 6.26 12.39
N ASP A 618 35.15 6.79 11.42
CA ASP A 618 35.75 7.16 10.12
C ASP A 618 34.80 8.10 9.34
N LEU A 619 34.94 9.41 9.53
CA LEU A 619 34.25 10.44 8.75
C LEU A 619 35.24 11.36 8.02
N THR A 620 36.49 10.92 7.85
CA THR A 620 37.58 11.74 7.30
C THR A 620 38.23 11.22 6.02
N SER A 621 37.71 10.17 5.38
CA SER A 621 38.32 9.61 4.15
C SER A 621 37.63 10.00 2.83
N SER A 622 36.81 11.05 2.78
CA SER A 622 36.12 11.48 1.54
C SER A 622 36.64 12.79 0.93
N LEU A 623 37.91 13.11 1.16
CA LEU A 623 38.62 14.17 0.44
C LEU A 623 39.94 13.63 -0.10
N ASP A 624 39.87 12.85 -1.18
CA ASP A 624 40.97 12.76 -2.13
C ASP A 624 40.41 12.68 -3.55
N VAL A 625 40.84 13.65 -4.37
CA VAL A 625 40.47 13.81 -5.77
C VAL A 625 41.49 13.03 -6.60
N GLY A 626 41.06 11.92 -7.22
CA GLY A 626 41.86 11.13 -8.17
C GLY A 626 40.98 10.29 -9.11
N PRO A 627 41.38 10.06 -10.38
CA PRO A 627 40.45 9.65 -11.44
C PRO A 627 40.25 8.13 -11.55
N SER A 628 39.00 7.74 -11.79
CA SER A 628 38.50 6.53 -12.47
C SER A 628 39.01 5.14 -12.04
N THR A 629 38.10 4.31 -11.50
CA THR A 629 37.73 2.99 -12.10
C THR A 629 36.43 2.45 -11.47
N ASN A 630 35.50 2.02 -12.34
CA ASN A 630 34.25 1.35 -12.01
C ASN A 630 34.46 0.01 -11.30
N GLN A 631 33.95 -0.16 -10.08
CA GLN A 631 33.39 -1.43 -9.57
C GLN A 631 32.32 -1.13 -8.50
N GLY A 632 31.04 -1.19 -8.88
CA GLY A 632 29.91 -1.10 -7.96
C GLY A 632 29.67 -2.45 -7.28
N ALA A 633 30.40 -2.74 -6.21
CA ALA A 633 30.06 -3.84 -5.31
C ALA A 633 28.99 -3.34 -4.32
N SER A 634 27.73 -3.65 -4.63
CA SER A 634 26.61 -3.56 -3.70
C SER A 634 26.85 -4.56 -2.56
N ASN A 635 27.26 -4.07 -1.38
CA ASN A 635 27.25 -4.84 -0.15
C ASN A 635 25.80 -5.08 0.29
N THR A 636 25.13 -6.08 -0.29
CA THR A 636 23.85 -6.60 0.20
C THR A 636 24.10 -7.46 1.44
N THR A 637 24.11 -6.84 2.61
CA THR A 637 23.99 -7.56 3.89
C THR A 637 22.61 -8.20 3.96
N THR A 638 22.57 -9.54 3.91
CA THR A 638 21.38 -10.39 4.02
C THR A 638 20.81 -10.33 5.44
N TYR A 639 19.88 -9.40 5.69
CA TYR A 639 19.03 -9.44 6.89
C TYR A 639 17.88 -10.41 6.66
N SER A 640 17.68 -11.38 7.56
CA SER A 640 16.48 -12.22 7.55
C SER A 640 15.26 -11.35 7.89
N THR A 641 14.39 -11.12 6.90
CA THR A 641 13.17 -10.33 7.09
C THR A 641 12.08 -11.25 7.65
N ARG A 642 11.69 -11.02 8.91
CA ARG A 642 10.53 -11.70 9.51
C ARG A 642 9.31 -10.82 9.38
N SER A 643 8.14 -11.41 9.23
CA SER A 643 6.86 -10.69 9.19
C SER A 643 5.80 -11.47 9.96
N VAL A 644 4.78 -10.79 10.45
CA VAL A 644 3.58 -11.43 11.02
C VAL A 644 2.46 -11.33 10.00
N LEU A 645 1.92 -12.47 9.60
CA LEU A 645 0.69 -12.57 8.82
C LEU A 645 -0.48 -12.79 9.77
N THR A 646 -1.47 -11.90 9.73
CA THR A 646 -2.75 -12.02 10.43
C THR A 646 -3.86 -12.23 9.41
N ILE A 647 -4.72 -13.21 9.66
CA ILE A 647 -5.85 -13.58 8.80
C ILE A 647 -7.12 -13.54 9.65
N ALA A 648 -8.19 -12.95 9.13
CA ALA A 648 -9.51 -13.02 9.75
C ALA A 648 -10.61 -13.09 8.70
N PHE A 649 -11.57 -13.99 8.90
CA PHE A 649 -12.75 -14.16 8.05
C PHE A 649 -14.02 -14.09 8.90
N GLN A 650 -14.95 -13.22 8.50
CA GLN A 650 -16.25 -13.06 9.15
C GLN A 650 -17.35 -13.72 8.31
N LEU A 651 -18.12 -14.60 8.94
CA LEU A 651 -19.16 -15.41 8.31
C LEU A 651 -20.47 -15.24 9.09
N PRO A 652 -21.54 -14.73 8.46
CA PRO A 652 -22.86 -14.72 9.09
C PRO A 652 -23.37 -16.17 9.25
N PHE A 653 -24.17 -16.43 10.28
CA PHE A 653 -24.78 -17.74 10.52
C PHE A 653 -26.20 -17.62 11.09
N GLU A 654 -27.03 -18.63 10.81
CA GLU A 654 -28.31 -18.84 11.49
C GLU A 654 -28.09 -19.67 12.77
N SER A 655 -28.83 -19.40 13.85
CA SER A 655 -28.54 -19.99 15.18
C SER A 655 -28.50 -21.52 15.20
N ASN A 656 -29.33 -22.18 14.39
CA ASN A 656 -29.36 -23.64 14.21
C ASN A 656 -28.15 -24.19 13.43
N LEU A 657 -27.43 -23.36 12.68
CA LEU A 657 -26.27 -23.71 11.86
C LEU A 657 -24.94 -23.28 12.47
N GLN A 658 -24.92 -22.67 13.66
CA GLN A 658 -23.72 -22.10 14.27
C GLN A 658 -22.54 -23.08 14.29
N GLU A 659 -22.75 -24.32 14.72
CA GLU A 659 -21.69 -25.33 14.82
C GLU A 659 -21.19 -25.81 13.45
N ASN A 660 -22.11 -25.93 12.48
CA ASN A 660 -21.78 -26.28 11.10
C ASN A 660 -20.95 -25.17 10.43
N VAL A 661 -21.36 -23.91 10.61
CA VAL A 661 -20.65 -22.75 10.07
C VAL A 661 -19.30 -22.57 10.77
N ALA A 662 -19.20 -22.81 12.08
CA ALA A 662 -17.93 -22.78 12.79
C ALA A 662 -16.95 -23.84 12.27
N THR A 663 -17.44 -25.05 11.97
CA THR A 663 -16.63 -26.13 11.39
C THR A 663 -16.16 -25.78 9.97
N MET A 664 -17.08 -25.28 9.13
CA MET A 664 -16.76 -24.80 7.78
C MET A 664 -15.74 -23.65 7.81
N ALA A 665 -15.95 -22.66 8.67
CA ALA A 665 -15.05 -21.51 8.83
C ALA A 665 -13.64 -21.94 9.22
N ARG A 666 -13.53 -22.87 10.17
CA ARG A 666 -12.25 -23.42 10.62
C ARG A 666 -11.52 -24.17 9.51
N GLN A 667 -12.22 -25.01 8.76
CA GLN A 667 -11.66 -25.74 7.62
C GLN A 667 -11.23 -24.79 6.49
N TYR A 668 -12.06 -23.78 6.21
CA TYR A 668 -11.77 -22.76 5.20
C TYR A 668 -10.50 -21.98 5.55
N VAL A 669 -10.39 -21.44 6.77
CA VAL A 669 -9.18 -20.72 7.20
C VAL A 669 -7.94 -21.61 7.19
N ARG A 670 -8.04 -22.90 7.57
CA ARG A 670 -6.93 -23.85 7.45
C ARG A 670 -6.49 -24.06 5.99
N SER A 671 -7.44 -24.18 5.06
CA SER A 671 -7.16 -24.27 3.63
C SER A 671 -6.45 -23.01 3.10
N VAL A 672 -6.96 -21.83 3.47
CA VAL A 672 -6.35 -20.53 3.13
C VAL A 672 -4.93 -20.45 3.68
N ILE A 673 -4.71 -20.81 4.96
CA ILE A 673 -3.38 -20.85 5.59
C ILE A 673 -2.43 -21.75 4.78
N ALA A 674 -2.86 -22.95 4.41
CA ALA A 674 -2.04 -23.88 3.63
C ALA A 674 -1.69 -23.32 2.24
N SER A 675 -2.63 -22.67 1.55
CA SER A 675 -2.38 -21.99 0.28
C SER A 675 -1.40 -20.82 0.44
N VAL A 676 -1.59 -19.96 1.45
CA VAL A 676 -0.68 -18.84 1.71
C VAL A 676 0.72 -19.33 2.06
N GLN A 677 0.86 -20.40 2.84
CA GLN A 677 2.16 -21.00 3.16
C GLN A 677 2.86 -21.56 1.92
N ARG A 678 2.14 -22.24 1.02
CA ARG A 678 2.69 -22.71 -0.26
C ARG A 678 3.22 -21.55 -1.10
N VAL A 679 2.44 -20.47 -1.21
CA VAL A 679 2.83 -19.25 -1.94
C VAL A 679 4.04 -18.59 -1.27
N ALA A 680 4.02 -18.42 0.05
CA ALA A 680 5.11 -17.87 0.84
C ALA A 680 6.43 -18.64 0.60
N MET A 681 6.37 -19.98 0.62
CA MET A 681 7.53 -20.82 0.30
C MET A 681 8.02 -20.64 -1.14
N ALA A 682 7.12 -20.39 -2.11
CA ALA A 682 7.47 -20.17 -3.51
C ALA A 682 8.12 -18.79 -3.77
N ILE A 683 7.73 -17.76 -3.01
CA ILE A 683 8.23 -16.38 -3.16
C ILE A 683 9.43 -16.06 -2.24
N THR A 684 9.83 -16.99 -1.37
CA THR A 684 10.98 -16.82 -0.48
C THR A 684 12.28 -16.86 -1.30
N PRO A 685 13.19 -15.87 -1.19
CA PRO A 685 14.50 -15.92 -1.83
C PRO A 685 15.27 -17.16 -1.38
N SER A 686 15.81 -17.92 -2.32
CA SER A 686 16.46 -19.21 -2.08
C SER A 686 17.76 -19.04 -1.27
N GLY A 687 17.66 -19.02 0.05
CA GLY A 687 18.80 -19.04 0.98
C GLY A 687 18.65 -20.21 1.94
N LEU A 688 19.33 -21.32 1.64
CA LEU A 688 19.64 -22.46 2.52
C LEU A 688 18.48 -22.95 3.42
N ALA A 689 17.76 -23.98 2.99
CA ALA A 689 16.96 -24.82 3.87
C ALA A 689 17.18 -26.32 3.58
N PRO A 690 17.05 -27.20 4.59
CA PRO A 690 17.57 -28.57 4.57
C PRO A 690 16.69 -29.50 3.73
N ALA A 691 17.32 -30.58 3.26
CA ALA A 691 16.78 -31.63 2.42
C ALA A 691 15.36 -32.10 2.79
N VAL A 692 14.52 -32.28 1.76
CA VAL A 692 13.80 -33.54 1.40
C VAL A 692 12.95 -33.28 0.13
N GLY A 693 13.27 -33.98 -0.96
CA GLY A 693 12.51 -34.05 -2.22
C GLY A 693 13.15 -33.30 -3.41
N PRO A 694 13.33 -33.92 -4.60
CA PRO A 694 14.09 -33.32 -5.71
C PRO A 694 13.26 -32.22 -6.36
N LYS A 695 13.51 -30.97 -5.95
CA LYS A 695 13.01 -29.77 -6.63
C LYS A 695 14.17 -29.18 -7.45
N LEU A 696 14.10 -29.37 -8.75
CA LEU A 696 14.97 -28.71 -9.72
C LEU A 696 14.78 -27.20 -9.55
N SER A 697 15.81 -26.50 -9.07
CA SER A 697 15.89 -25.04 -9.05
C SER A 697 16.94 -24.61 -10.08
N PRO A 698 16.86 -23.42 -10.68
CA PRO A 698 17.78 -22.97 -11.74
C PRO A 698 19.25 -22.77 -11.31
N GLY A 699 19.67 -23.32 -10.17
CA GLY A 699 21.05 -23.45 -9.72
C GLY A 699 21.38 -24.79 -9.04
N SER A 700 20.51 -25.81 -9.16
CA SER A 700 20.78 -27.14 -8.60
C SER A 700 21.65 -27.99 -9.55
N PRO A 701 22.54 -28.86 -9.03
CA PRO A 701 23.37 -29.75 -9.86
C PRO A 701 22.55 -30.69 -10.76
N GLU A 702 21.30 -30.98 -10.36
CA GLU A 702 20.35 -31.77 -11.14
C GLU A 702 19.82 -31.00 -12.36
N ALA A 703 19.57 -29.68 -12.22
CA ALA A 703 19.10 -28.84 -13.32
C ALA A 703 20.20 -28.62 -14.36
N LEU A 704 21.45 -28.49 -13.89
CA LEU A 704 22.62 -28.44 -14.76
C LEU A 704 22.77 -29.74 -15.56
N THR A 705 22.63 -30.88 -14.89
CA THR A 705 22.69 -32.21 -15.53
C THR A 705 21.58 -32.39 -16.57
N LEU A 706 20.35 -31.99 -16.23
CA LEU A 706 19.22 -32.03 -17.16
C LEU A 706 19.43 -31.11 -18.37
N ALA A 707 19.94 -29.89 -18.17
CA ALA A 707 20.26 -28.97 -19.26
C ALA A 707 21.28 -29.56 -20.24
N HIS A 708 22.30 -30.26 -19.73
CA HIS A 708 23.26 -31.00 -20.56
C HIS A 708 22.59 -32.12 -21.35
N TRP A 709 21.72 -32.91 -20.71
CA TRP A 709 20.99 -33.98 -21.38
C TRP A 709 20.06 -33.46 -22.48
N ILE A 710 19.36 -32.35 -22.23
CA ILE A 710 18.48 -31.70 -23.22
C ILE A 710 19.28 -31.30 -24.46
N CYS A 711 20.39 -30.58 -24.28
CA CYS A 711 21.21 -30.07 -25.38
C CYS A 711 21.93 -31.19 -26.15
N ARG A 712 22.49 -32.18 -25.44
CA ARG A 712 23.18 -33.33 -26.05
C ARG A 712 22.19 -34.19 -26.85
N SER A 713 21.03 -34.48 -26.29
CA SER A 713 20.02 -35.31 -26.96
C SER A 713 19.40 -34.60 -28.17
N TYR A 714 19.22 -33.27 -28.09
CA TYR A 714 18.81 -32.48 -29.26
C TYR A 714 19.84 -32.59 -30.39
N SER A 715 21.13 -32.39 -30.06
CA SER A 715 22.22 -32.46 -31.04
C SER A 715 22.36 -33.86 -31.65
N TYR A 716 22.15 -34.91 -30.84
CA TYR A 716 22.15 -36.30 -31.28
C TYR A 716 21.03 -36.62 -32.28
N HIS A 717 19.81 -36.14 -32.04
CA HIS A 717 18.66 -36.41 -32.90
C HIS A 717 18.58 -35.50 -34.13
N MET A 718 18.96 -34.22 -33.99
CA MET A 718 18.77 -33.18 -35.01
C MET A 718 20.03 -32.88 -35.82
N GLY A 719 21.20 -33.38 -35.41
CA GLY A 719 22.49 -33.11 -36.06
C GLY A 719 22.94 -31.65 -36.00
N THR A 720 22.29 -30.84 -35.17
CA THR A 720 22.53 -29.39 -35.02
C THR A 720 22.51 -29.03 -33.54
N GLU A 721 23.34 -28.06 -33.13
CA GLU A 721 23.40 -27.63 -31.73
C GLU A 721 22.21 -26.71 -31.40
N LEU A 722 21.53 -27.01 -30.28
CA LEU A 722 20.44 -26.18 -29.75
C LEU A 722 20.94 -24.79 -29.29
N LEU A 723 22.15 -24.74 -28.72
CA LEU A 723 22.78 -23.51 -28.21
C LEU A 723 24.00 -23.19 -29.08
N ARG A 724 24.07 -21.96 -29.60
CA ARG A 724 25.25 -21.47 -30.33
C ARG A 724 26.33 -21.02 -29.33
N THR A 725 27.18 -21.90 -28.82
CA THR A 725 28.33 -21.44 -28.01
C THR A 725 29.53 -22.38 -28.06
N SER A 726 30.67 -21.80 -28.47
CA SER A 726 32.01 -22.39 -28.48
C SER A 726 32.54 -22.65 -27.06
N ALA A 727 32.91 -23.90 -26.79
CA ALA A 727 33.89 -24.36 -25.78
C ALA A 727 33.92 -23.71 -24.38
N ALA A 728 33.51 -24.52 -23.38
CA ALA A 728 34.07 -24.67 -22.03
C ALA A 728 33.83 -23.56 -20.97
N VAL A 729 32.64 -23.56 -20.34
CA VAL A 729 32.43 -23.43 -18.87
C VAL A 729 31.06 -24.06 -18.53
N ASP A 730 31.01 -25.08 -17.65
CA ASP A 730 29.79 -25.86 -17.36
C ASP A 730 28.59 -25.01 -16.86
N ASP A 731 28.84 -23.98 -16.05
CA ASP A 731 27.79 -23.07 -15.54
C ASP A 731 27.10 -22.22 -16.63
N THR A 732 27.64 -22.21 -17.85
CA THR A 732 27.06 -21.41 -18.95
C THR A 732 25.94 -22.13 -19.67
N VAL A 733 25.87 -23.46 -19.70
CA VAL A 733 24.88 -24.19 -20.52
C VAL A 733 23.47 -24.01 -19.98
N LEU A 734 23.27 -24.20 -18.67
CA LEU A 734 21.97 -23.96 -18.03
C LEU A 734 21.54 -22.50 -18.20
N LYS A 735 22.48 -21.55 -18.06
CA LYS A 735 22.20 -20.12 -18.24
C LYS A 735 21.76 -19.80 -19.67
N HIS A 736 22.41 -20.34 -20.69
CA HIS A 736 22.02 -20.11 -22.08
C HIS A 736 20.71 -20.82 -22.44
N LEU A 737 20.47 -22.04 -21.91
CA LEU A 737 19.20 -22.75 -22.09
C LEU A 737 18.04 -21.99 -21.43
N TRP A 738 18.27 -21.45 -20.23
CA TRP A 738 17.28 -20.69 -19.47
C TRP A 738 16.84 -19.41 -20.20
N HIS A 739 17.78 -18.72 -20.85
CA HIS A 739 17.54 -17.46 -21.59
C HIS A 739 17.36 -17.68 -23.11
N HIS A 740 17.10 -18.91 -23.55
CA HIS A 740 16.83 -19.19 -24.95
C HIS A 740 15.51 -18.52 -25.40
N GLN A 741 15.46 -18.02 -26.64
CA GLN A 741 14.32 -17.25 -27.14
C GLN A 741 13.07 -18.12 -27.35
N ASP A 742 13.26 -19.35 -27.83
CA ASP A 742 12.17 -20.31 -27.98
C ASP A 742 11.76 -20.90 -26.62
N ALA A 743 10.47 -21.19 -26.49
CA ALA A 743 9.91 -21.81 -25.29
C ALA A 743 10.25 -23.30 -25.25
N ILE A 744 11.05 -23.72 -24.26
CA ILE A 744 11.49 -25.11 -24.10
C ILE A 744 10.81 -25.71 -22.87
N LEU A 745 10.13 -26.83 -23.05
CA LEU A 745 9.41 -27.56 -22.01
C LEU A 745 9.87 -29.02 -21.97
N CYS A 746 9.93 -29.64 -20.80
CA CYS A 746 10.16 -31.08 -20.65
C CYS A 746 9.01 -31.73 -19.89
N CYS A 747 8.53 -32.87 -20.38
CA CYS A 747 7.50 -33.66 -19.73
C CYS A 747 7.99 -35.08 -19.39
N SER A 748 7.48 -35.62 -18.29
CA SER A 748 7.78 -36.99 -17.87
C SER A 748 7.07 -38.02 -18.75
N LEU A 749 7.71 -39.17 -18.97
CA LEU A 749 7.16 -40.31 -19.71
C LEU A 749 6.35 -41.26 -18.79
N LYS A 750 5.38 -40.70 -18.06
CA LYS A 750 4.45 -41.46 -17.21
C LYS A 750 3.09 -41.63 -17.89
N SER A 751 2.22 -42.47 -17.34
CA SER A 751 0.84 -42.65 -17.83
C SER A 751 0.03 -41.34 -17.84
N LEU A 752 0.39 -40.38 -16.99
CA LEU A 752 -0.06 -38.99 -17.00
C LEU A 752 1.18 -38.08 -17.07
N PRO A 753 1.54 -37.54 -18.24
CA PRO A 753 2.75 -36.74 -18.43
C PRO A 753 2.59 -35.37 -17.75
N VAL A 754 3.39 -35.14 -16.71
CA VAL A 754 3.55 -33.83 -16.05
C VAL A 754 4.78 -33.10 -16.57
N LEU A 755 4.72 -31.77 -16.63
CA LEU A 755 5.86 -30.93 -16.96
C LEU A 755 6.86 -30.90 -15.79
N ILE A 756 8.13 -31.16 -16.09
CA ILE A 756 9.22 -31.29 -15.10
C ILE A 756 10.25 -30.16 -15.21
N PHE A 757 10.31 -29.46 -16.34
CA PHE A 757 11.20 -28.34 -16.57
C PHE A 757 10.64 -27.40 -17.66
N ALA A 758 10.88 -26.11 -17.51
CA ALA A 758 10.61 -25.08 -18.50
C ALA A 758 11.70 -24.01 -18.42
N ASN A 759 12.13 -23.46 -19.56
CA ASN A 759 12.99 -22.27 -19.58
C ASN A 759 12.15 -20.98 -19.37
N GLN A 760 12.79 -19.81 -19.30
CA GLN A 760 12.10 -18.54 -19.05
C GLN A 760 10.99 -18.29 -20.10
N ALA A 761 11.31 -18.47 -21.39
CA ALA A 761 10.33 -18.31 -22.46
C ALA A 761 9.16 -19.29 -22.33
N GLY A 762 9.39 -20.54 -21.88
CA GLY A 762 8.33 -21.53 -21.64
C GLY A 762 7.44 -21.18 -20.44
N LEU A 763 8.01 -20.61 -19.38
CA LEU A 763 7.24 -20.10 -18.24
C LEU A 763 6.40 -18.89 -18.64
N ASP A 764 6.97 -17.98 -19.42
CA ASP A 764 6.27 -16.80 -19.94
C ASP A 764 5.14 -17.21 -20.91
N MET A 765 5.40 -18.19 -21.78
CA MET A 765 4.42 -18.76 -22.71
C MET A 765 3.24 -19.40 -21.96
N LEU A 766 3.52 -20.14 -20.88
CA LEU A 766 2.49 -20.80 -20.08
C LEU A 766 1.87 -19.91 -19.01
N GLU A 767 2.41 -18.72 -18.76
CA GLU A 767 2.04 -17.83 -17.65
C GLU A 767 2.09 -18.53 -16.28
N THR A 768 3.13 -19.34 -16.08
CA THR A 768 3.28 -20.18 -14.88
C THR A 768 4.67 -20.01 -14.23
N THR A 769 4.88 -20.66 -13.09
CA THR A 769 6.17 -20.69 -12.40
C THR A 769 6.75 -22.09 -12.41
N LEU A 770 8.07 -22.23 -12.23
CA LEU A 770 8.74 -23.54 -12.22
C LEU A 770 8.17 -24.50 -11.15
N VAL A 771 7.57 -23.96 -10.07
CA VAL A 771 6.94 -24.73 -9.00
C VAL A 771 5.52 -25.19 -9.38
N ALA A 772 4.73 -24.31 -10.00
CA ALA A 772 3.38 -24.63 -10.47
C ALA A 772 3.38 -25.46 -11.77
N LEU A 773 4.55 -25.60 -12.41
CA LEU A 773 4.73 -26.34 -13.66
C LEU A 773 4.25 -27.80 -13.55
N GLN A 774 4.42 -28.44 -12.39
CA GLN A 774 4.01 -29.84 -12.17
C GLN A 774 2.49 -30.02 -12.15
N ASP A 775 1.74 -28.96 -11.88
CA ASP A 775 0.26 -28.95 -11.88
C ASP A 775 -0.32 -28.73 -13.30
N VAL A 776 0.54 -28.41 -14.28
CA VAL A 776 0.17 -28.26 -15.69
C VAL A 776 0.24 -29.63 -16.37
N SER A 777 -0.93 -30.18 -16.70
CA SER A 777 -1.02 -31.41 -17.49
C SER A 777 -0.78 -31.12 -18.97
N LEU A 778 -0.01 -32.00 -19.64
CA LEU A 778 0.25 -31.87 -21.08
C LEU A 778 -1.05 -31.86 -21.92
N ASP A 779 -2.09 -32.55 -21.43
CA ASP A 779 -3.40 -32.61 -22.09
C ASP A 779 -4.13 -31.26 -22.12
N LYS A 780 -3.83 -30.36 -21.19
CA LYS A 780 -4.38 -28.99 -21.14
C LYS A 780 -3.57 -27.99 -21.95
N LEU A 781 -2.34 -28.34 -22.30
CA LEU A 781 -1.44 -27.48 -23.05
C LEU A 781 -1.86 -27.41 -24.53
N PHE A 782 -2.20 -28.54 -25.14
CA PHE A 782 -2.66 -28.58 -26.54
C PHE A 782 -4.18 -28.57 -26.65
N ASP A 783 -4.69 -27.90 -27.69
CA ASP A 783 -6.09 -28.04 -28.11
C ASP A 783 -6.38 -29.44 -28.71
N ASP A 784 -7.64 -29.72 -29.06
CA ASP A 784 -8.04 -31.02 -29.63
C ASP A 784 -7.26 -31.40 -30.90
N SER A 785 -6.84 -30.42 -31.69
CA SER A 785 -6.08 -30.62 -32.93
C SER A 785 -4.61 -30.96 -32.64
N GLY A 786 -3.99 -30.22 -31.72
CA GLY A 786 -2.62 -30.43 -31.25
C GLY A 786 -2.46 -31.78 -30.55
N ARG A 787 -3.45 -32.19 -29.74
CA ARG A 787 -3.46 -33.52 -29.10
C ARG A 787 -3.48 -34.65 -30.12
N LYS A 788 -4.34 -34.57 -31.14
CA LYS A 788 -4.40 -35.57 -32.22
C LYS A 788 -3.09 -35.65 -32.99
N SER A 789 -2.48 -34.49 -33.27
CA SER A 789 -1.20 -34.38 -33.97
C SER A 789 -0.06 -35.01 -33.14
N LEU A 790 0.00 -34.71 -31.83
CA LEU A 790 0.98 -35.29 -30.93
C LEU A 790 0.81 -36.81 -30.81
N CYS A 791 -0.42 -37.31 -30.65
CA CYS A 791 -0.69 -38.75 -30.58
C CYS A 791 -0.32 -39.48 -31.87
N ALA A 792 -0.52 -38.87 -33.04
CA ALA A 792 -0.14 -39.44 -34.34
C ALA A 792 1.38 -39.51 -34.54
N GLU A 793 2.12 -38.52 -34.05
CA GLU A 793 3.57 -38.45 -34.18
C GLU A 793 4.31 -39.16 -33.03
N PHE A 794 3.65 -39.46 -31.90
CA PHE A 794 4.26 -40.11 -30.74
C PHE A 794 5.00 -41.42 -31.07
N PRO A 795 4.46 -42.36 -31.89
CA PRO A 795 5.19 -43.55 -32.29
C PRO A 795 6.48 -43.24 -33.06
N LYS A 796 6.47 -42.18 -33.88
CA LYS A 796 7.67 -41.73 -34.61
C LYS A 796 8.68 -41.13 -33.67
N ILE A 797 8.27 -40.33 -32.68
CA ILE A 797 9.18 -39.83 -31.64
C ILE A 797 9.80 -41.02 -30.89
N MET A 798 8.99 -42.05 -30.59
CA MET A 798 9.46 -43.24 -29.89
C MET A 798 10.37 -44.17 -30.73
N GLN A 799 10.30 -44.13 -32.07
CA GLN A 799 11.17 -44.93 -32.94
C GLN A 799 12.39 -44.17 -33.47
N GLN A 800 12.19 -42.93 -33.91
CA GLN A 800 13.18 -42.08 -34.59
C GLN A 800 13.86 -41.08 -33.64
N GLY A 801 13.28 -40.86 -32.45
CA GLY A 801 13.85 -40.01 -31.40
C GLY A 801 13.40 -38.56 -31.41
N PHE A 802 12.79 -38.09 -32.51
CA PHE A 802 12.19 -36.75 -32.60
C PHE A 802 11.03 -36.73 -33.60
N ALA A 803 10.21 -35.68 -33.56
CA ALA A 803 9.23 -35.34 -34.59
C ALA A 803 8.95 -33.83 -34.60
N CYS A 804 8.60 -33.30 -35.77
CA CYS A 804 8.17 -31.92 -35.92
C CYS A 804 6.64 -31.87 -35.98
N LEU A 805 6.05 -31.09 -35.08
CA LEU A 805 4.62 -30.82 -35.04
C LEU A 805 4.33 -29.54 -35.85
N PRO A 806 3.22 -29.51 -36.60
CA PRO A 806 2.82 -28.33 -37.37
C PRO A 806 2.44 -27.16 -36.45
N ALA A 807 2.28 -25.97 -37.06
CA ALA A 807 1.76 -24.78 -36.37
C ALA A 807 0.45 -25.09 -35.62
N GLY A 808 0.29 -24.50 -34.44
CA GLY A 808 -0.84 -24.80 -33.58
C GLY A 808 -1.11 -23.74 -32.53
N ILE A 809 -2.11 -24.02 -31.69
CA ILE A 809 -2.49 -23.18 -30.56
C ILE A 809 -2.37 -24.01 -29.28
N CYS A 810 -1.75 -23.41 -28.28
CA CYS A 810 -1.72 -23.91 -26.91
C CYS A 810 -2.44 -22.93 -25.97
N MET A 811 -2.76 -23.38 -24.77
CA MET A 811 -3.45 -22.58 -23.75
C MET A 811 -2.53 -22.36 -22.55
N SER A 812 -2.41 -21.11 -22.12
CA SER A 812 -1.68 -20.77 -20.89
C SER A 812 -2.47 -21.19 -19.64
N THR A 813 -1.83 -21.20 -18.47
CA THR A 813 -2.53 -21.47 -17.20
C THR A 813 -3.54 -20.39 -16.84
N MET A 814 -3.42 -19.20 -17.44
CA MET A 814 -4.38 -18.09 -17.29
C MET A 814 -5.51 -18.13 -18.34
N GLY A 815 -5.58 -19.17 -19.16
CA GLY A 815 -6.63 -19.36 -20.17
C GLY A 815 -6.46 -18.50 -21.43
N ARG A 816 -5.28 -17.90 -21.66
CA ARG A 816 -4.99 -17.18 -22.90
C ARG A 816 -4.53 -18.16 -24.00
N HIS A 817 -4.97 -17.90 -25.23
CA HIS A 817 -4.52 -18.65 -26.38
C HIS A 817 -3.13 -18.18 -26.83
N VAL A 818 -2.25 -19.13 -27.11
CA VAL A 818 -0.89 -18.90 -27.58
C VAL A 818 -0.69 -19.64 -28.90
N SER A 819 -0.45 -18.90 -29.97
CA SER A 819 -0.10 -19.48 -31.28
C SER A 819 1.40 -19.73 -31.36
N PHE A 820 1.81 -20.80 -32.05
CA PHE A 820 3.21 -21.08 -32.39
C PHE A 820 3.31 -21.55 -33.85
N ASP A 821 4.41 -21.21 -34.53
CA ASP A 821 4.63 -21.56 -35.94
C ASP A 821 5.06 -23.02 -36.09
N GLN A 822 5.82 -23.54 -35.14
CA GLN A 822 6.33 -24.90 -35.17
C GLN A 822 6.66 -25.37 -33.75
N ALA A 823 6.41 -26.64 -33.46
CA ALA A 823 6.93 -27.30 -32.26
C ALA A 823 7.77 -28.51 -32.64
N ILE A 824 8.91 -28.71 -31.98
CA ILE A 824 9.76 -29.89 -32.19
C ILE A 824 9.80 -30.66 -30.88
N ALA A 825 9.48 -31.95 -30.94
CA ALA A 825 9.51 -32.85 -29.80
C ALA A 825 10.65 -33.86 -29.96
N TRP A 826 11.46 -34.09 -28.93
CA TRP A 826 12.55 -35.06 -28.96
C TRP A 826 12.73 -35.79 -27.63
N LYS A 827 13.35 -36.96 -27.69
CA LYS A 827 13.74 -37.74 -26.51
C LYS A 827 14.95 -37.12 -25.84
N VAL A 828 14.92 -37.09 -24.51
CA VAL A 828 16.08 -36.73 -23.69
C VAL A 828 16.61 -38.00 -23.03
N PHE A 829 17.86 -38.36 -23.34
CA PHE A 829 18.52 -39.51 -22.73
C PHE A 829 19.22 -39.13 -21.42
N ALA A 830 19.24 -40.07 -20.47
CA ALA A 830 20.08 -39.98 -19.27
C ALA A 830 21.57 -40.23 -19.63
N ALA A 831 22.45 -40.17 -18.62
CA ALA A 831 23.90 -40.28 -18.79
C ALA A 831 24.40 -41.58 -19.47
N ASP A 832 23.59 -42.63 -19.48
CA ASP A 832 23.90 -43.93 -20.09
C ASP A 832 23.59 -44.00 -21.60
N GLU A 833 23.00 -42.95 -22.18
CA GLU A 833 22.58 -42.83 -23.59
C GLU A 833 21.60 -43.90 -24.09
N THR A 834 21.16 -44.82 -23.23
CA THR A 834 20.23 -45.90 -23.54
C THR A 834 18.85 -45.68 -22.91
N THR A 835 18.79 -44.93 -21.81
CA THR A 835 17.57 -44.77 -21.02
C THR A 835 16.93 -43.42 -21.29
N VAL A 836 15.66 -43.43 -21.73
CA VAL A 836 14.92 -42.18 -22.00
C VAL A 836 14.44 -41.59 -20.67
N HIS A 837 14.93 -40.40 -20.33
CA HIS A 837 14.61 -39.69 -19.10
C HIS A 837 13.28 -38.92 -19.20
N CYS A 838 13.11 -38.14 -20.27
CA CYS A 838 11.92 -37.32 -20.51
C CYS A 838 11.74 -37.01 -21.99
N LEU A 839 10.61 -36.40 -22.34
CA LEU A 839 10.36 -35.82 -23.65
C LEU A 839 10.53 -34.30 -23.55
N ALA A 840 11.28 -33.69 -24.46
CA ALA A 840 11.42 -32.24 -24.55
C ALA A 840 10.67 -31.69 -25.76
N PHE A 841 10.17 -30.46 -25.63
CA PHE A 841 9.50 -29.69 -26.66
C PHE A 841 10.16 -28.32 -26.77
N THR A 842 10.30 -27.83 -27.99
CA THR A 842 10.64 -26.42 -28.26
C THR A 842 9.55 -25.82 -29.15
N PHE A 843 9.01 -24.67 -28.75
CA PHE A 843 7.99 -23.93 -29.47
C PHE A 843 8.61 -22.68 -30.07
N VAL A 844 8.57 -22.59 -31.40
CA VAL A 844 9.24 -21.54 -32.18
C VAL A 844 8.24 -20.47 -32.56
N ASN A 845 8.65 -19.19 -32.46
CA ASN A 845 7.84 -18.00 -32.79
C ASN A 845 6.46 -18.00 -32.11
N TRP A 846 6.43 -18.25 -30.81
CA TRP A 846 5.18 -18.23 -30.06
C TRP A 846 4.73 -16.78 -29.76
N SER A 847 3.42 -16.56 -29.71
CA SER A 847 2.82 -15.28 -29.32
C SER A 847 1.41 -15.45 -28.75
N PHE A 848 1.00 -14.56 -27.84
CA PHE A 848 -0.38 -14.49 -27.39
C PHE A 848 -1.29 -14.00 -28.53
N VAL A 849 -2.44 -14.67 -28.68
CA VAL A 849 -3.47 -14.37 -29.71
C VAL A 849 -4.44 -13.30 -29.22
#